data_AF-A0A3M7KUV2-F1
#
_entry.id   AF-A0A3M7KUV2-F1
#
_cell.length_a   1.000
_cell.length_b   1.000
_cell.length_c   1.000
_cell.angle_alpha   90.00
_cell.angle_beta   90.00
_cell.angle_gamma   90.00
#
_symmetry.space_group_name_H-M   'P 1'
#
loop_
_entity.id
_entity.type
_entity.pdbx_description
1 polymer ?
#
loop_
_entity_poly.entity_id
_entity_poly.type
_entity_poly.pdbx_seq_one_letter_code
_entity_poly.pdbx_strand_id
1 'polypeptide(L)'
;MVAGFHSLVGLAAVTTSIASYMAADPAHLDAVHAASTYFGTFIGAVTLTGSAVAFGKLHGVLPSKPLALPGKNALNLGLLAGNAAAGAAFLTTGDPGVALAALGATTALAGGLGAHMTASIGGADMPVVITLLNSYSGYALCAEGFMLGNDLLTTVGALIGSSGAILSYIMCRAMNRSLANVILGGYATAAAGPAAEVGGTHAEVDAHGAAEVLTSARSVLIVPGYGLAVAGAQYAIADLVKRLRSKNIAVKFGIHPVAGRMPGQLNVLLAEAGVPYDIVEEMDEVNPHMEDFDVALVIGANDTINSAAIEDPNSVIAGYAGADNPVFYKPNTQMLLGDAKTVCDQLNQKVTEALGLSGEEWSPPMVWLGETLQKLGSAAVKMAQNTSRNNKSTIFEVSYLGLSLLGSWLILRWALKQMDPTKKNVETAKQRKKALSKRLGRPVNTDGQYEDVSKRVIAQEVVNPAHINITLQDVGGLDHIIEDLQRNVITPMRRPELFRTSLLRQKRGVLLYGPPGTGKTMLAKALASECNACFINLKASTLLSKWYGDTNKLIAAVWSLAAKIAPTILFIDEVDSLLGHRRAVEHEATTAMKTEFMQLWDGFESASDSNIVVLGATNKRDDLDDAVLRRFSLQYEVRLPQRAQRETILGLLLARHARELGAQYLDPTLMAEVEGRARGTAGPGAAAAGAGAAAG
;
A
#
# COMPACT_ATOMS: atom_id res chain seq x y z
N MET A 1 4.24 -0.29 25.09
CA MET A 1 4.07 1.14 25.45
C MET A 1 2.68 1.67 25.13
N VAL A 2 2.17 1.57 23.88
CA VAL A 2 0.82 2.04 23.50
C VAL A 2 -0.28 1.55 24.45
N ALA A 3 -0.34 0.26 24.77
CA ALA A 3 -1.27 -0.28 25.77
C ALA A 3 -1.12 0.39 27.16
N GLY A 4 0.10 0.69 27.60
CA GLY A 4 0.33 1.42 28.85
C GLY A 4 -0.22 2.85 28.81
N PHE A 5 -0.19 3.54 27.66
CA PHE A 5 -0.83 4.85 27.55
C PHE A 5 -2.35 4.76 27.63
N HIS A 6 -2.97 3.80 26.95
CA HIS A 6 -4.43 3.61 27.07
C HIS A 6 -4.85 3.31 28.50
N SER A 7 -4.04 2.57 29.27
CA SER A 7 -4.36 2.37 30.69
C SER A 7 -4.38 3.69 31.48
N LEU A 8 -3.46 4.62 31.20
CA LEU A 8 -3.44 5.92 31.85
C LEU A 8 -4.64 6.78 31.44
N VAL A 9 -5.07 6.72 30.17
CA VAL A 9 -6.29 7.38 29.72
C VAL A 9 -7.53 6.81 30.42
N GLY A 10 -7.61 5.48 30.55
CA GLY A 10 -8.69 4.83 31.29
C GLY A 10 -8.73 5.24 32.77
N LEU A 11 -7.57 5.33 33.42
CA LEU A 11 -7.47 5.82 34.80
C LEU A 11 -7.95 7.27 34.91
N ALA A 12 -7.48 8.14 34.00
CA ALA A 12 -7.91 9.53 33.95
C ALA A 12 -9.43 9.63 33.84
N ALA A 13 -10.05 8.90 32.91
CA ALA A 13 -11.50 8.88 32.72
C ALA A 13 -12.29 8.45 33.96
N VAL A 14 -11.84 7.40 34.64
CA VAL A 14 -12.46 6.97 35.92
C VAL A 14 -12.36 8.08 36.96
N THR A 15 -11.17 8.65 37.14
CA THR A 15 -10.93 9.69 38.15
C THR A 15 -11.69 10.98 37.85
N THR A 16 -11.74 11.42 36.58
CA THR A 16 -12.48 12.60 36.14
C THR A 16 -13.98 12.39 36.35
N SER A 17 -14.51 11.21 36.04
CA SER A 17 -15.93 10.90 36.21
C SER A 17 -16.35 10.97 37.68
N ILE A 18 -15.60 10.31 38.56
CA ILE A 18 -15.88 10.32 40.01
C ILE A 18 -15.71 11.72 40.59
N ALA A 19 -14.64 12.43 40.22
CA ALA A 19 -14.37 13.78 40.70
C ALA A 19 -15.45 14.77 40.24
N SER A 20 -15.90 14.67 38.98
CA SER A 20 -16.98 15.50 38.45
C SER A 20 -18.27 15.29 39.22
N TYR A 21 -18.62 14.04 39.53
CA TYR A 21 -19.80 13.74 40.36
C TYR A 21 -19.68 14.32 41.78
N MET A 22 -18.51 14.18 42.42
CA MET A 22 -18.27 14.72 43.76
C MET A 22 -18.29 16.26 43.80
N ALA A 23 -17.89 16.90 42.71
CA ALA A 23 -17.89 18.35 42.58
C ALA A 23 -19.25 18.93 42.16
N ALA A 24 -20.12 18.12 41.56
CA ALA A 24 -21.45 18.52 41.12
C ALA A 24 -22.41 18.69 42.30
N ASP A 25 -23.30 19.68 42.21
CA ASP A 25 -24.40 19.84 43.15
C ASP A 25 -25.48 18.75 42.88
N PRO A 26 -25.80 17.87 43.84
CA PRO A 26 -26.79 16.81 43.68
C PRO A 26 -28.17 17.29 43.22
N ALA A 27 -28.52 18.56 43.47
CA ALA A 27 -29.80 19.14 43.08
C ALA A 27 -29.90 19.51 41.58
N HIS A 28 -28.79 19.55 40.84
CA HIS A 28 -28.72 20.07 39.47
C HIS A 28 -28.02 19.13 38.46
N LEU A 29 -27.88 17.84 38.80
CA LEU A 29 -27.33 16.83 37.89
C LEU A 29 -28.32 16.51 36.76
N ASP A 30 -28.06 17.05 35.58
CA ASP A 30 -28.81 16.68 34.37
C ASP A 30 -28.56 15.20 33.98
N ALA A 31 -29.55 14.59 33.34
CA ALA A 31 -29.53 13.19 32.93
C ALA A 31 -28.35 12.88 31.98
N VAL A 32 -27.97 13.84 31.14
CA VAL A 32 -26.80 13.70 30.25
C VAL A 32 -25.51 13.64 31.05
N HIS A 33 -25.36 14.48 32.08
CA HIS A 33 -24.17 14.47 32.93
C HIS A 33 -24.07 13.15 33.70
N ALA A 34 -25.17 12.72 34.34
CA ALA A 34 -25.21 11.46 35.08
C ALA A 34 -24.91 10.24 34.17
N ALA A 35 -25.56 10.15 33.01
CA ALA A 35 -25.27 9.08 32.05
C ALA A 35 -23.80 9.11 31.60
N SER A 36 -23.26 10.29 31.30
CA SER A 36 -21.87 10.45 30.87
C SER A 36 -20.88 10.06 31.96
N THR A 37 -21.15 10.41 33.23
CA THR A 37 -20.35 9.97 34.38
C THR A 37 -20.31 8.45 34.47
N TYR A 38 -21.47 7.78 34.40
CA TYR A 38 -21.53 6.32 34.48
C TYR A 38 -20.75 5.66 33.32
N PHE A 39 -21.00 6.07 32.08
CA PHE A 39 -20.32 5.49 30.92
C PHE A 39 -18.82 5.82 30.91
N GLY A 40 -18.42 7.02 31.34
CA GLY A 40 -17.02 7.41 31.52
C GLY A 40 -16.30 6.50 32.52
N THR A 41 -16.93 6.23 33.68
CA THR A 41 -16.41 5.29 34.68
C THR A 41 -16.34 3.86 34.14
N PHE A 42 -17.41 3.35 33.51
CA PHE A 42 -17.45 1.99 32.99
C PHE A 42 -16.42 1.74 31.89
N ILE A 43 -16.41 2.57 30.84
CA ILE A 43 -15.49 2.44 29.70
C ILE A 43 -14.05 2.69 30.16
N GLY A 44 -13.84 3.70 31.00
CA GLY A 44 -12.53 4.01 31.57
C GLY A 44 -11.94 2.85 32.37
N ALA A 45 -12.73 2.21 33.23
CA ALA A 45 -12.29 1.10 34.07
C ALA A 45 -11.97 -0.17 33.25
N VAL A 46 -12.80 -0.51 32.24
CA VAL A 46 -12.49 -1.60 31.30
C VAL A 46 -11.18 -1.31 30.55
N THR A 47 -10.99 -0.07 30.10
CA THR A 47 -9.81 0.36 29.34
C THR A 47 -8.54 0.32 30.20
N LEU A 48 -8.63 0.80 31.44
CA LEU A 48 -7.54 0.79 32.41
C LEU A 48 -6.98 -0.62 32.61
N THR A 49 -7.82 -1.54 33.07
CA THR A 49 -7.35 -2.87 33.45
C THR A 49 -7.09 -3.75 32.24
N GLY A 50 -7.90 -3.65 31.19
CA GLY A 50 -7.65 -4.37 29.95
C GLY A 50 -6.31 -3.99 29.32
N SER A 51 -6.00 -2.70 29.26
CA SER A 51 -4.75 -2.25 28.64
C SER A 51 -3.54 -2.56 29.52
N ALA A 52 -3.70 -2.55 30.85
CA ALA A 52 -2.65 -3.00 31.77
C ALA A 52 -2.33 -4.50 31.62
N VAL A 53 -3.35 -5.35 31.47
CA VAL A 53 -3.15 -6.79 31.20
C VAL A 53 -2.52 -7.01 29.82
N ALA A 54 -2.98 -6.31 28.78
CA ALA A 54 -2.37 -6.38 27.45
C ALA A 54 -0.90 -5.96 27.48
N PHE A 55 -0.57 -4.88 28.22
CA PHE A 55 0.80 -4.45 28.44
C PHE A 55 1.63 -5.54 29.13
N GLY A 56 1.12 -6.12 30.23
CA GLY A 56 1.82 -7.17 30.97
C GLY A 56 2.11 -8.41 30.12
N LYS A 57 1.17 -8.82 29.25
CA LYS A 57 1.35 -9.94 28.32
C LYS A 57 2.40 -9.67 27.24
N LEU A 58 2.36 -8.49 26.64
CA LEU A 58 3.31 -8.12 25.59
C LEU A 58 4.73 -7.86 26.13
N HIS A 59 4.83 -7.39 27.38
CA HIS A 59 6.11 -7.23 28.08
C HIS A 59 6.67 -8.56 28.61
N GLY A 60 5.87 -9.63 28.63
CA GLY A 60 6.27 -10.94 29.17
C GLY A 60 6.23 -11.05 30.69
N VAL A 61 5.63 -10.07 31.39
CA VAL A 61 5.36 -10.16 32.84
C VAL A 61 4.19 -11.10 33.13
N LEU A 62 3.23 -11.17 32.19
CA LEU A 62 2.11 -12.11 32.23
C LEU A 62 2.25 -13.18 31.15
N PRO A 63 1.75 -14.41 31.38
CA PRO A 63 1.77 -15.46 30.37
C PRO A 63 1.04 -15.03 29.08
N SER A 64 1.65 -15.31 27.93
CA SER A 64 1.05 -15.05 26.62
C SER A 64 -0.11 -16.01 26.29
N LYS A 65 -0.23 -17.15 27.00
CA LYS A 65 -1.32 -18.12 26.79
C LYS A 65 -2.67 -17.53 27.26
N PRO A 66 -3.79 -17.78 26.54
CA PRO A 66 -5.12 -17.43 27.01
C PRO A 66 -5.42 -18.02 28.41
N LEU A 67 -5.92 -17.19 29.33
CA LEU A 67 -6.45 -17.64 30.60
C LEU A 67 -7.80 -18.33 30.37
N ALA A 68 -7.87 -19.63 30.68
CA ALA A 68 -9.06 -20.44 30.55
C ALA A 68 -9.66 -20.74 31.94
N LEU A 69 -10.65 -19.94 32.36
CA LEU A 69 -11.45 -20.23 33.55
C LEU A 69 -12.70 -21.04 33.18
N PRO A 70 -13.11 -22.04 33.99
CA PRO A 70 -14.37 -22.72 33.81
C PRO A 70 -15.53 -21.72 33.93
N GLY A 71 -16.44 -21.71 32.96
CA GLY A 71 -17.57 -20.78 32.97
C GLY A 71 -17.22 -19.30 32.68
N LYS A 72 -16.07 -19.01 32.06
CA LYS A 72 -15.61 -17.63 31.73
C LYS A 72 -16.68 -16.72 31.11
N ASN A 73 -17.56 -17.27 30.27
CA ASN A 73 -18.63 -16.51 29.61
C ASN A 73 -19.72 -16.11 30.60
N ALA A 74 -20.07 -17.00 31.53
CA ALA A 74 -21.01 -16.72 32.61
C ALA A 74 -20.42 -15.68 33.59
N LEU A 75 -19.12 -15.76 33.88
CA LEU A 75 -18.43 -14.75 34.68
C LEU A 75 -18.48 -13.37 34.01
N ASN A 76 -18.14 -13.29 32.72
CA ASN A 76 -18.21 -12.02 31.96
C ASN A 76 -19.63 -11.46 31.92
N LEU A 77 -20.62 -12.31 31.67
CA LEU A 77 -22.03 -11.90 31.66
C LEU A 77 -22.48 -11.41 33.04
N GLY A 78 -22.06 -12.08 34.12
CA GLY A 78 -22.32 -11.67 35.49
C GLY A 78 -21.70 -10.32 35.84
N LEU A 79 -20.44 -10.10 35.44
CA LEU A 79 -19.76 -8.80 35.62
C LEU A 79 -20.46 -7.68 34.82
N LEU A 80 -20.92 -7.96 33.61
CA LEU A 80 -21.68 -7.00 32.79
C LEU A 80 -23.05 -6.69 33.40
N ALA A 81 -23.80 -7.72 33.82
CA ALA A 81 -25.09 -7.56 34.47
C ALA A 81 -24.99 -6.80 35.80
N GLY A 82 -23.95 -7.10 36.58
CA GLY A 82 -23.63 -6.36 37.82
C GLY A 82 -23.34 -4.88 37.56
N ASN A 83 -22.59 -4.57 36.49
CA ASN A 83 -22.37 -3.18 36.08
C ASN A 83 -23.66 -2.48 35.66
N ALA A 84 -24.54 -3.15 34.93
CA ALA A 84 -25.84 -2.59 34.54
C ALA A 84 -26.72 -2.31 35.76
N ALA A 85 -26.73 -3.20 36.76
CA ALA A 85 -27.43 -3.00 38.02
C ALA A 85 -26.85 -1.83 38.83
N ALA A 86 -25.52 -1.72 38.90
CA ALA A 86 -24.85 -0.58 39.55
C ALA A 86 -25.17 0.74 38.83
N GLY A 87 -25.21 0.74 37.49
CA GLY A 87 -25.62 1.90 36.70
C GLY A 87 -27.06 2.31 36.93
N ALA A 88 -27.99 1.34 36.98
CA ALA A 88 -29.38 1.60 37.32
C ALA A 88 -29.52 2.18 38.74
N ALA A 89 -28.79 1.63 39.71
CA ALA A 89 -28.76 2.16 41.07
C ALA A 89 -28.24 3.61 41.12
N PHE A 90 -27.17 3.91 40.37
CA PHE A 90 -26.62 5.26 40.26
C PHE A 90 -27.60 6.26 39.63
N LEU A 91 -28.29 5.88 38.56
CA LEU A 91 -29.21 6.77 37.84
C LEU A 91 -30.55 6.99 38.56
N THR A 92 -30.92 6.10 39.48
CA THR A 92 -32.22 6.16 40.18
C THR A 92 -32.12 6.62 41.63
N THR A 93 -30.93 6.62 42.22
CA THR A 93 -30.74 7.05 43.61
C THR A 93 -30.71 8.57 43.73
N GLY A 94 -31.38 9.10 44.76
CA GLY A 94 -31.20 10.49 45.22
C GLY A 94 -30.19 10.64 46.35
N ASP A 95 -29.66 9.53 46.89
CA ASP A 95 -28.67 9.52 47.96
C ASP A 95 -27.23 9.54 47.38
N PRO A 96 -26.42 10.58 47.66
CA PRO A 96 -25.03 10.66 47.22
C PRO A 96 -24.15 9.50 47.72
N GLY A 97 -24.45 8.94 48.88
CA GLY A 97 -23.71 7.79 49.43
C GLY A 97 -23.87 6.54 48.57
N VAL A 98 -25.12 6.20 48.23
CA VAL A 98 -25.45 5.09 47.32
C VAL A 98 -24.88 5.33 45.91
N ALA A 99 -24.92 6.57 45.40
CA ALA A 99 -24.38 6.89 44.08
C ALA A 99 -22.87 6.69 44.00
N LEU A 100 -22.11 7.18 44.99
CA LEU A 100 -20.66 6.95 45.06
C LEU A 100 -20.31 5.47 45.23
N ALA A 101 -21.07 4.74 46.06
CA ALA A 101 -20.92 3.30 46.20
C ALA A 101 -21.18 2.57 44.86
N ALA A 102 -22.18 3.02 44.09
CA ALA A 102 -22.51 2.47 42.78
C ALA A 102 -21.41 2.77 41.73
N LEU A 103 -20.81 3.96 41.73
CA LEU A 103 -19.66 4.28 40.87
C LEU A 103 -18.41 3.48 41.27
N GLY A 104 -18.17 3.30 42.57
CA GLY A 104 -17.10 2.44 43.09
C GLY A 104 -17.29 0.98 42.68
N ALA A 105 -18.52 0.46 42.81
CA ALA A 105 -18.88 -0.88 42.36
C ALA A 105 -18.72 -1.02 40.84
N THR A 106 -19.14 -0.03 40.05
CA THR A 106 -18.94 0.03 38.60
C THR A 106 -17.45 -0.05 38.26
N THR A 107 -16.62 0.75 38.92
CA THR A 107 -15.15 0.74 38.71
C THR A 107 -14.55 -0.64 38.97
N ALA A 108 -14.92 -1.28 40.08
CA ALA A 108 -14.41 -2.60 40.43
C ALA A 108 -14.89 -3.70 39.47
N LEU A 109 -16.19 -3.71 39.14
CA LEU A 109 -16.78 -4.72 38.26
C LEU A 109 -16.32 -4.56 36.81
N ALA A 110 -16.31 -3.34 36.28
CA ALA A 110 -15.80 -3.02 34.94
C ALA A 110 -14.29 -3.24 34.84
N GLY A 111 -13.53 -2.91 35.88
CA GLY A 111 -12.11 -3.24 35.99
C GLY A 111 -11.87 -4.74 35.98
N GLY A 112 -12.67 -5.52 36.74
CA GLY A 112 -12.63 -6.98 36.70
C GLY A 112 -12.96 -7.54 35.32
N LEU A 113 -13.97 -6.98 34.65
CA LEU A 113 -14.39 -7.35 33.29
C LEU A 113 -13.24 -7.11 32.29
N GLY A 114 -12.65 -5.91 32.27
CA GLY A 114 -11.54 -5.58 31.38
C GLY A 114 -10.31 -6.45 31.60
N ALA A 115 -9.96 -6.72 32.86
CA ALA A 115 -8.85 -7.60 33.22
C ALA A 115 -9.08 -9.03 32.74
N HIS A 116 -10.25 -9.60 33.07
CA HIS A 116 -10.57 -10.98 32.75
C HIS A 116 -10.73 -11.19 31.24
N MET A 117 -11.47 -10.32 30.54
CA MET A 117 -11.64 -10.41 29.08
C MET A 117 -10.28 -10.37 28.37
N THR A 118 -9.39 -9.44 28.74
CA THR A 118 -8.06 -9.34 28.11
C THR A 118 -7.13 -10.49 28.51
N ALA A 119 -7.25 -11.00 29.76
CA ALA A 119 -6.51 -12.17 30.21
C ALA A 119 -6.92 -13.45 29.45
N SER A 120 -8.17 -13.54 29.00
CA SER A 120 -8.67 -14.68 28.21
C SER A 120 -8.29 -14.65 26.72
N ILE A 121 -7.59 -13.60 26.24
CA ILE A 121 -7.17 -13.49 24.84
C ILE A 121 -5.70 -13.94 24.69
N GLY A 122 -5.34 -14.59 23.58
CA GLY A 122 -3.97 -15.05 23.34
C GLY A 122 -3.00 -13.94 22.96
N GLY A 123 -1.71 -14.13 23.23
CA GLY A 123 -0.63 -13.19 22.91
C GLY A 123 -0.58 -12.77 21.43
N ALA A 124 -0.91 -13.69 20.53
CA ALA A 124 -0.96 -13.43 19.08
C ALA A 124 -2.09 -12.46 18.69
N ASP A 125 -3.21 -12.48 19.43
CA ASP A 125 -4.40 -11.65 19.17
C ASP A 125 -4.37 -10.30 19.91
N MET A 126 -3.35 -10.08 20.75
CA MET A 126 -3.17 -8.83 21.49
C MET A 126 -3.19 -7.55 20.62
N PRO A 127 -2.71 -7.53 19.37
CA PRO A 127 -2.79 -6.33 18.53
C PRO A 127 -4.23 -5.84 18.34
N VAL A 128 -5.19 -6.77 18.13
CA VAL A 128 -6.64 -6.44 18.02
C VAL A 128 -7.17 -5.86 19.33
N VAL A 129 -6.72 -6.40 20.47
CA VAL A 129 -7.11 -5.88 21.78
C VAL A 129 -6.60 -4.46 21.99
N ILE A 130 -5.36 -4.16 21.57
CA ILE A 130 -4.80 -2.81 21.68
C ILE A 130 -5.62 -1.79 20.89
N THR A 131 -6.04 -2.13 19.67
CA THR A 131 -6.83 -1.23 18.81
C THR A 131 -8.26 -1.08 19.31
N LEU A 132 -8.83 -2.14 19.90
CA LEU A 132 -10.15 -2.08 20.53
C LEU A 132 -10.13 -1.18 21.77
N LEU A 133 -9.12 -1.32 22.63
CA LEU A 133 -8.98 -0.50 23.82
C LEU A 133 -8.60 0.96 23.48
N ASN A 134 -7.95 1.20 22.34
CA ASN A 134 -7.78 2.54 21.78
C ASN A 134 -9.15 3.17 21.45
N SER A 135 -10.05 2.40 20.84
CA SER A 135 -11.42 2.84 20.57
C SER A 135 -12.15 3.21 21.86
N TYR A 136 -12.01 2.38 22.90
CA TYR A 136 -12.63 2.64 24.21
C TYR A 136 -12.05 3.89 24.89
N SER A 137 -10.75 4.13 24.80
CA SER A 137 -10.17 5.39 25.29
C SER A 137 -10.74 6.62 24.59
N GLY A 138 -11.06 6.53 23.29
CA GLY A 138 -11.73 7.60 22.56
C GLY A 138 -13.17 7.83 23.04
N TYR A 139 -13.96 6.77 23.20
CA TYR A 139 -15.34 6.89 23.69
C TYR A 139 -15.44 7.31 25.16
N ALA A 140 -14.47 6.94 26.00
CA ALA A 140 -14.35 7.48 27.36
C ALA A 140 -14.13 9.00 27.33
N LEU A 141 -13.30 9.49 26.41
CA LEU A 141 -13.09 10.93 26.21
C LEU A 141 -14.33 11.65 25.70
N CYS A 142 -15.17 11.00 24.88
CA CYS A 142 -16.49 11.54 24.52
C CYS A 142 -17.39 11.71 25.75
N ALA A 143 -17.43 10.71 26.64
CA ALA A 143 -18.20 10.79 27.86
C ALA A 143 -17.70 11.92 28.77
N GLU A 144 -16.38 12.11 28.89
CA GLU A 144 -15.81 13.28 29.57
C GLU A 144 -16.20 14.60 28.90
N GLY A 145 -16.20 14.65 27.56
CA GLY A 145 -16.61 15.82 26.80
C GLY A 145 -18.06 16.22 27.07
N PHE A 146 -18.99 15.26 27.07
CA PHE A 146 -20.39 15.53 27.42
C PHE A 146 -20.56 15.92 28.88
N MET A 147 -19.86 15.25 29.80
CA MET A 147 -19.90 15.54 31.22
C MET A 147 -19.40 16.96 31.54
N LEU A 148 -18.33 17.41 30.88
CA LEU A 148 -17.71 18.72 31.10
C LEU A 148 -18.23 19.83 30.17
N GLY A 149 -19.16 19.51 29.26
CA GLY A 149 -19.65 20.46 28.25
C GLY A 149 -18.55 20.95 27.30
N ASN A 150 -17.60 20.08 26.93
CA ASN A 150 -16.43 20.41 26.13
C ASN A 150 -16.47 19.75 24.74
N ASP A 151 -16.77 20.56 23.72
CA ASP A 151 -16.87 20.12 22.32
C ASP A 151 -15.54 19.59 21.75
N LEU A 152 -14.40 20.10 22.24
CA LEU A 152 -13.08 19.64 21.80
C LEU A 152 -12.85 18.20 22.25
N LEU A 153 -13.13 17.88 23.52
CA LEU A 153 -13.00 16.53 24.06
C LEU A 153 -13.94 15.56 23.35
N THR A 154 -15.18 15.99 23.09
CA THR A 154 -16.17 15.19 22.36
C THR A 154 -15.70 14.89 20.93
N THR A 155 -15.22 15.90 20.21
CA THR A 155 -14.76 15.76 18.82
C THR A 155 -13.51 14.91 18.72
N VAL A 156 -12.51 15.15 19.58
CA VAL A 156 -11.27 14.37 19.62
C VAL A 156 -11.55 12.93 20.04
N GLY A 157 -12.42 12.72 21.03
CA GLY A 157 -12.84 11.41 21.48
C GLY A 157 -13.51 10.60 20.36
N ALA A 158 -14.41 11.21 19.61
CA ALA A 158 -15.11 10.54 18.51
C ALA A 158 -14.15 10.16 17.37
N LEU A 159 -13.17 11.03 17.07
CA LEU A 159 -12.14 10.75 16.08
C LEU A 159 -11.24 9.57 16.50
N ILE A 160 -10.78 9.54 17.76
CA ILE A 160 -9.97 8.43 18.29
C ILE A 160 -10.79 7.14 18.35
N GLY A 161 -12.03 7.24 18.83
CA GLY A 161 -12.96 6.12 18.99
C GLY A 161 -13.25 5.42 17.66
N SER A 162 -13.63 6.19 16.65
CA SER A 162 -13.90 5.69 15.30
C SER A 162 -12.65 5.11 14.63
N SER A 163 -11.50 5.78 14.72
CA SER A 163 -10.22 5.29 14.21
C SER A 163 -9.82 3.94 14.81
N GLY A 164 -9.91 3.80 16.14
CA GLY A 164 -9.64 2.53 16.82
C GLY A 164 -10.59 1.40 16.40
N ALA A 165 -11.88 1.71 16.19
CA ALA A 165 -12.87 0.74 15.75
C ALA A 165 -12.59 0.24 14.32
N ILE A 166 -12.29 1.16 13.39
CA ILE A 166 -11.93 0.82 12.01
C ILE A 166 -10.66 -0.03 11.98
N LEU A 167 -9.63 0.35 12.74
CA LEU A 167 -8.38 -0.41 12.79
C LEU A 167 -8.58 -1.82 13.36
N SER A 168 -9.42 -1.95 14.39
CA SER A 168 -9.80 -3.26 14.95
C SER A 168 -10.51 -4.13 13.91
N TYR A 169 -11.41 -3.55 13.13
CA TYR A 169 -12.10 -4.25 12.05
C TYR A 169 -11.13 -4.72 10.94
N ILE A 170 -10.22 -3.84 10.51
CA ILE A 170 -9.21 -4.18 9.49
C ILE A 170 -8.32 -5.32 9.98
N MET A 171 -7.87 -5.27 11.24
CA MET A 171 -7.07 -6.35 11.84
C MET A 171 -7.84 -7.66 11.94
N CYS A 172 -9.09 -7.64 12.42
CA CYS A 172 -9.95 -8.82 12.45
C CYS A 172 -10.13 -9.46 11.06
N ARG A 173 -10.45 -8.64 10.06
CA ARG A 173 -10.61 -9.11 8.68
C ARG A 173 -9.31 -9.69 8.11
N ALA A 174 -8.17 -9.05 8.37
CA ALA A 174 -6.88 -9.53 7.89
C ALA A 174 -6.40 -10.81 8.60
N MET A 175 -6.95 -11.13 9.77
CA MET A 175 -6.74 -12.41 10.47
C MET A 175 -7.79 -13.47 10.13
N ASN A 176 -8.74 -13.17 9.23
CA ASN A 176 -9.92 -13.99 8.94
C ASN A 176 -10.72 -14.38 10.20
N ARG A 177 -10.85 -13.46 11.17
CA ARG A 177 -11.57 -13.71 12.43
C ARG A 177 -12.57 -12.60 12.71
N SER A 178 -13.74 -12.97 13.24
CA SER A 178 -14.68 -11.97 13.75
C SER A 178 -14.17 -11.37 15.07
N LEU A 179 -14.55 -10.11 15.34
CA LEU A 179 -14.24 -9.44 16.61
C LEU A 179 -14.78 -10.23 17.81
N ALA A 180 -15.97 -10.83 17.68
CA ALA A 180 -16.57 -11.67 18.71
C ALA A 180 -15.70 -12.91 19.03
N ASN A 181 -15.14 -13.56 18.00
CA ASN A 181 -14.29 -14.74 18.18
C ASN A 181 -12.96 -14.38 18.88
N VAL A 182 -12.42 -13.20 18.62
CA VAL A 182 -11.22 -12.68 19.28
C VAL A 182 -11.51 -12.34 20.74
N ILE A 183 -12.58 -11.61 21.03
CA ILE A 183 -12.91 -11.11 22.38
C ILE A 183 -13.40 -12.23 23.31
N LEU A 184 -14.27 -13.13 22.81
CA LEU A 184 -14.86 -14.19 23.63
C LEU A 184 -13.96 -15.44 23.71
N GLY A 185 -12.90 -15.49 22.91
CA GLY A 185 -11.87 -16.53 22.94
C GLY A 185 -12.43 -17.93 22.67
N GLY A 186 -12.88 -18.19 21.44
CA GLY A 186 -13.20 -19.55 21.01
C GLY A 186 -14.69 -19.88 20.85
N TYR A 187 -15.43 -19.04 20.14
CA TYR A 187 -16.37 -19.60 19.17
C TYR A 187 -15.57 -19.94 17.91
N ALA A 188 -14.78 -21.01 17.98
CA ALA A 188 -14.39 -21.66 16.74
C ALA A 188 -15.71 -22.14 16.11
N THR A 189 -16.00 -21.75 14.87
CA THR A 189 -16.76 -22.64 14.00
C THR A 189 -16.03 -23.97 14.08
N ALA A 190 -16.66 -24.96 14.72
CA ALA A 190 -16.08 -26.29 14.81
C ALA A 190 -15.68 -26.72 13.40
N ALA A 191 -14.40 -27.03 13.18
CA ALA A 191 -13.96 -27.60 11.92
C ALA A 191 -14.85 -28.81 11.63
N ALA A 192 -15.36 -28.91 10.40
CA ALA A 192 -16.31 -29.95 10.03
C ALA A 192 -15.65 -31.35 10.03
N GLY A 193 -14.32 -31.41 10.07
CA GLY A 193 -13.52 -32.63 10.19
C GLY A 193 -12.07 -32.35 10.64
N PRO A 194 -11.24 -33.40 10.77
CA PRO A 194 -9.81 -33.26 11.05
C PRO A 194 -9.10 -32.49 9.94
N ALA A 195 -8.13 -31.64 10.32
CA ALA A 195 -7.27 -30.94 9.36
C ALA A 195 -6.46 -31.94 8.52
N ALA A 196 -6.14 -31.57 7.28
CA ALA A 196 -5.33 -32.42 6.41
C ALA A 196 -3.93 -32.65 7.02
N GLU A 197 -3.45 -33.90 7.03
CA GLU A 197 -2.07 -34.19 7.42
C GLU A 197 -1.10 -33.59 6.39
N VAL A 198 -0.15 -32.79 6.87
CA VAL A 198 0.92 -32.24 6.04
C VAL A 198 2.00 -33.30 5.87
N GLY A 199 2.00 -34.00 4.74
CA GLY A 199 3.00 -35.01 4.38
C GLY A 199 4.07 -34.46 3.43
N GLY A 200 5.34 -34.80 3.67
CA GLY A 200 6.46 -34.46 2.77
C GLY A 200 7.79 -34.31 3.50
N THR A 201 8.89 -34.24 2.75
CA THR A 201 10.21 -33.84 3.25
C THR A 201 10.51 -32.43 2.76
N HIS A 202 10.98 -31.55 3.65
CA HIS A 202 11.41 -30.21 3.25
C HIS A 202 12.79 -30.26 2.58
N ALA A 203 13.01 -29.42 1.59
CA ALA A 203 14.34 -29.21 1.02
C ALA A 203 15.09 -28.18 1.86
N GLU A 204 16.35 -28.43 2.19
CA GLU A 204 17.21 -27.47 2.92
C GLU A 204 18.23 -26.83 1.98
N VAL A 205 18.58 -25.58 2.24
CA VAL A 205 19.63 -24.83 1.54
C VAL A 205 20.52 -24.14 2.57
N ASP A 206 21.81 -24.02 2.29
CA ASP A 206 22.74 -23.27 3.13
C ASP A 206 22.82 -21.79 2.69
N ALA A 207 23.52 -20.96 3.47
CA ALA A 207 23.64 -19.53 3.18
C ALA A 207 24.36 -19.26 1.85
N HIS A 208 25.21 -20.19 1.40
CA HIS A 208 25.94 -20.05 0.13
C HIS A 208 25.01 -20.29 -1.06
N GLY A 209 24.30 -21.41 -1.09
CA GLY A 209 23.32 -21.70 -2.13
C GLY A 209 22.19 -20.67 -2.18
N ALA A 210 21.73 -20.20 -1.01
CA ALA A 210 20.75 -19.11 -0.95
C ALA A 210 21.28 -17.80 -1.57
N ALA A 211 22.56 -17.47 -1.37
CA ALA A 211 23.18 -16.30 -1.98
C ALA A 211 23.33 -16.45 -3.51
N GLU A 212 23.62 -17.64 -4.03
CA GLU A 212 23.67 -17.91 -5.47
C GLU A 212 22.30 -17.72 -6.13
N VAL A 213 21.24 -18.25 -5.50
CA VAL A 213 19.85 -18.08 -5.96
C VAL A 213 19.48 -16.59 -5.97
N LEU A 214 19.79 -15.85 -4.90
CA LEU A 214 19.46 -14.42 -4.82
C LEU A 214 20.25 -13.55 -5.81
N THR A 215 21.50 -13.89 -6.09
CA THR A 215 22.35 -13.11 -7.01
C THR A 215 22.13 -13.43 -8.48
N SER A 216 21.55 -14.60 -8.79
CA SER A 216 21.14 -14.98 -10.15
C SER A 216 19.74 -14.51 -10.54
N ALA A 217 18.91 -14.13 -9.56
CA ALA A 217 17.57 -13.59 -9.78
C ALA A 217 17.58 -12.20 -10.44
N ARG A 218 16.58 -11.90 -11.28
CA ARG A 218 16.32 -10.54 -11.79
C ARG A 218 15.47 -9.75 -10.82
N SER A 219 14.62 -10.45 -10.07
CA SER A 219 13.64 -9.89 -9.15
C SER A 219 13.49 -10.73 -7.88
N VAL A 220 13.47 -10.06 -6.73
CA VAL A 220 13.38 -10.68 -5.40
C VAL A 220 12.27 -10.00 -4.60
N LEU A 221 11.35 -10.81 -4.07
CA LEU A 221 10.33 -10.38 -3.12
C LEU A 221 10.74 -10.80 -1.71
N ILE A 222 10.88 -9.84 -0.79
CA ILE A 222 11.15 -10.11 0.62
C ILE A 222 9.84 -10.08 1.40
N VAL A 223 9.53 -11.16 2.11
CA VAL A 223 8.31 -11.29 2.94
C VAL A 223 8.72 -11.39 4.41
N PRO A 224 8.82 -10.26 5.13
CA PRO A 224 9.21 -10.24 6.52
C PRO A 224 8.04 -10.63 7.45
N GLY A 225 8.36 -11.33 8.53
CA GLY A 225 7.44 -11.64 9.62
C GLY A 225 7.94 -11.18 10.98
N TYR A 226 7.22 -11.56 12.03
CA TYR A 226 7.58 -11.16 13.40
C TYR A 226 8.95 -11.68 13.84
N GLY A 227 9.42 -12.83 13.33
CA GLY A 227 10.74 -13.37 13.64
C GLY A 227 11.90 -12.43 13.26
N LEU A 228 11.75 -11.67 12.17
CA LEU A 228 12.73 -10.64 11.77
C LEU A 228 12.86 -9.54 12.83
N ALA A 229 11.73 -9.11 13.39
CA ALA A 229 11.68 -8.09 14.43
C ALA A 229 12.25 -8.59 15.76
N VAL A 230 11.95 -9.84 16.14
CA VAL A 230 12.48 -10.46 17.38
C VAL A 230 14.00 -10.59 17.33
N ALA A 231 14.55 -11.00 16.20
CA ALA A 231 15.99 -11.16 16.03
C ALA A 231 16.74 -9.83 15.86
N GLY A 232 16.06 -8.70 15.64
CA GLY A 232 16.72 -7.44 15.33
C GLY A 232 17.46 -7.49 13.98
N ALA A 233 16.92 -8.21 13.01
CA ALA A 233 17.55 -8.48 11.71
C ALA A 233 17.22 -7.45 10.62
N GLN A 234 16.39 -6.44 10.92
CA GLN A 234 15.95 -5.42 9.96
C GLN A 234 17.12 -4.65 9.31
N TYR A 235 18.19 -4.42 10.06
CA TYR A 235 19.40 -3.74 9.57
C TYR A 235 20.17 -4.62 8.58
N ALA A 236 20.33 -5.90 8.90
CA ALA A 236 21.00 -6.87 8.03
C ALA A 236 20.24 -7.00 6.70
N ILE A 237 18.91 -7.05 6.75
CA ILE A 237 18.09 -7.11 5.54
C ILE A 237 18.14 -5.81 4.73
N ALA A 238 18.13 -4.64 5.37
CA ALA A 238 18.29 -3.38 4.65
C ALA A 238 19.62 -3.33 3.88
N ASP A 239 20.70 -3.87 4.45
CA ASP A 239 21.99 -3.96 3.78
C ASP A 239 22.01 -4.98 2.65
N LEU A 240 21.34 -6.13 2.83
CA LEU A 240 21.17 -7.13 1.76
C LEU A 240 20.45 -6.52 0.56
N VAL A 241 19.36 -5.78 0.80
CA VAL A 241 18.61 -5.09 -0.25
C VAL A 241 19.47 -4.08 -1.00
N LYS A 242 20.30 -3.30 -0.30
CA LYS A 242 21.22 -2.35 -0.94
C LYS A 242 22.22 -3.09 -1.85
N ARG A 243 22.79 -4.20 -1.37
CA ARG A 243 23.76 -5.00 -2.14
C ARG A 243 23.14 -5.59 -3.40
N LEU A 244 21.96 -6.20 -3.29
CA LEU A 244 21.23 -6.75 -4.45
C LEU A 244 20.88 -5.64 -5.46
N ARG A 245 20.33 -4.52 -4.98
CA ARG A 245 19.98 -3.37 -5.84
C ARG A 245 21.20 -2.73 -6.52
N SER A 246 22.39 -2.79 -5.92
CA SER A 246 23.62 -2.28 -6.54
C SER A 246 23.99 -3.00 -7.86
N LYS A 247 23.45 -4.21 -8.07
CA LYS A 247 23.62 -5.02 -9.29
C LYS A 247 22.36 -5.02 -10.16
N ASN A 248 21.49 -4.03 -9.98
CA ASN A 248 20.27 -3.83 -10.77
C ASN A 248 19.25 -4.98 -10.62
N ILE A 249 19.30 -5.72 -9.51
CA ILE A 249 18.27 -6.69 -9.13
C ILE A 249 17.08 -5.91 -8.55
N ALA A 250 15.88 -6.16 -9.06
CA ALA A 250 14.66 -5.52 -8.57
C ALA A 250 14.26 -6.16 -7.24
N VAL A 251 14.29 -5.39 -6.15
CA VAL A 251 13.92 -5.90 -4.81
C VAL A 251 12.73 -5.13 -4.27
N LYS A 252 11.69 -5.85 -3.85
CA LYS A 252 10.52 -5.30 -3.15
C LYS A 252 10.25 -6.06 -1.86
N PHE A 253 9.52 -5.42 -0.95
CA PHE A 253 8.96 -6.02 0.25
C PHE A 253 7.46 -6.22 0.07
N GLY A 254 6.96 -7.38 0.48
CA GLY A 254 5.52 -7.65 0.61
C GLY A 254 5.14 -7.72 2.08
N ILE A 255 4.38 -6.75 2.57
CA ILE A 255 3.98 -6.67 3.98
C ILE A 255 2.55 -7.21 4.13
N HIS A 256 2.42 -8.27 4.93
CA HIS A 256 1.10 -8.74 5.34
C HIS A 256 0.55 -7.83 6.45
N PRO A 257 -0.73 -7.39 6.41
CA PRO A 257 -1.27 -6.40 7.36
C PRO A 257 -1.14 -6.73 8.86
N VAL A 258 -1.09 -8.02 9.20
CA VAL A 258 -1.03 -8.52 10.59
C VAL A 258 0.37 -9.04 10.96
N ALA A 259 1.36 -8.85 10.07
CA ALA A 259 2.72 -9.26 10.34
C ALA A 259 3.32 -8.39 11.46
N GLY A 260 3.52 -9.00 12.63
CA GLY A 260 4.07 -8.35 13.81
C GLY A 260 3.15 -8.47 15.03
N ARG A 261 3.35 -7.57 15.99
CA ARG A 261 2.56 -7.42 17.23
C ARG A 261 1.87 -6.06 17.35
N MET A 262 1.91 -5.25 16.30
CA MET A 262 1.19 -3.99 16.19
C MET A 262 0.90 -3.71 14.71
N PRO A 263 -0.24 -3.08 14.37
CA PRO A 263 -0.53 -2.69 12.99
C PRO A 263 0.60 -1.81 12.42
N GLY A 264 1.12 -2.16 11.25
CA GLY A 264 2.20 -1.43 10.58
C GLY A 264 3.57 -1.50 11.26
N GLN A 265 3.77 -2.41 12.24
CA GLN A 265 5.03 -2.52 12.97
C GLN A 265 6.23 -2.72 12.03
N LEU A 266 6.10 -3.60 11.03
CA LEU A 266 7.19 -3.90 10.11
C LEU A 266 7.53 -2.71 9.21
N ASN A 267 6.54 -1.94 8.75
CA ASN A 267 6.78 -0.72 7.95
C ASN A 267 7.68 0.26 8.73
N VAL A 268 7.42 0.43 10.04
CA VAL A 268 8.21 1.31 10.90
C VAL A 268 9.63 0.76 11.11
N LEU A 269 9.79 -0.54 11.37
CA LEU A 269 11.10 -1.16 11.58
C LEU A 269 11.97 -1.13 10.32
N LEU A 270 11.36 -1.34 9.15
CA LEU A 270 12.06 -1.22 7.86
C LEU A 270 12.46 0.23 7.58
N ALA A 271 11.58 1.19 7.88
CA ALA A 271 11.91 2.61 7.77
C ALA A 271 13.04 3.03 8.71
N GLU A 272 13.07 2.51 9.95
CA GLU A 272 14.17 2.70 10.90
C GLU A 272 15.49 2.15 10.37
N ALA A 273 15.46 0.98 9.71
CA ALA A 273 16.61 0.39 9.05
C ALA A 273 17.03 1.13 7.75
N GLY A 274 16.28 2.16 7.34
CA GLY A 274 16.58 2.98 6.16
C GLY A 274 16.08 2.39 4.85
N VAL A 275 15.12 1.46 4.89
CA VAL A 275 14.47 0.92 3.69
C VAL A 275 13.56 1.99 3.06
N PRO A 276 13.72 2.31 1.77
CA PRO A 276 12.84 3.25 1.08
C PRO A 276 11.40 2.74 0.96
N TYR A 277 10.41 3.60 1.20
CA TYR A 277 8.99 3.24 1.12
C TYR A 277 8.51 2.84 -0.28
N ASP A 278 9.19 3.26 -1.34
CA ASP A 278 8.82 2.94 -2.73
C ASP A 278 9.04 1.47 -3.11
N ILE A 279 9.78 0.74 -2.28
CA ILE A 279 10.00 -0.70 -2.44
C ILE A 279 9.24 -1.51 -1.38
N VAL A 280 8.35 -0.90 -0.62
CA VAL A 280 7.52 -1.56 0.38
C VAL A 280 6.07 -1.55 -0.10
N GLU A 281 5.58 -2.71 -0.49
CA GLU A 281 4.21 -2.92 -0.99
C GLU A 281 3.38 -3.65 0.06
N GLU A 282 2.12 -3.28 0.17
CA GLU A 282 1.16 -4.01 1.01
C GLU A 282 0.70 -5.29 0.28
N MET A 283 0.16 -6.25 1.03
CA MET A 283 -0.30 -7.55 0.50
C MET A 283 -1.20 -7.43 -0.74
N ASP A 284 -2.22 -6.56 -0.69
CA ASP A 284 -3.15 -6.37 -1.81
C ASP A 284 -2.49 -5.71 -3.04
N GLU A 285 -1.39 -4.99 -2.82
CA GLU A 285 -0.60 -4.38 -3.88
C GLU A 285 0.29 -5.43 -4.53
N VAL A 286 0.99 -6.28 -3.77
CA VAL A 286 1.98 -7.24 -4.29
C VAL A 286 1.37 -8.52 -4.86
N ASN A 287 0.26 -9.01 -4.30
CA ASN A 287 -0.34 -10.30 -4.67
C ASN A 287 -0.66 -10.45 -6.18
N PRO A 288 -1.22 -9.44 -6.89
CA PRO A 288 -1.56 -9.57 -8.31
C PRO A 288 -0.37 -9.83 -9.25
N HIS A 289 0.85 -9.51 -8.82
CA HIS A 289 2.08 -9.67 -9.58
C HIS A 289 3.15 -10.45 -8.81
N MET A 290 2.74 -11.29 -7.84
CA MET A 290 3.68 -12.12 -7.08
C MET A 290 4.40 -13.14 -7.98
N GLU A 291 3.76 -13.59 -9.06
CA GLU A 291 4.32 -14.50 -10.06
C GLU A 291 5.42 -13.86 -10.91
N ASP A 292 5.52 -12.52 -10.95
CA ASP A 292 6.56 -11.81 -11.68
C ASP A 292 7.93 -11.86 -10.97
N PHE A 293 7.98 -12.30 -9.71
CA PHE A 293 9.21 -12.40 -8.94
C PHE A 293 9.88 -13.77 -9.11
N ASP A 294 11.18 -13.77 -9.40
CA ASP A 294 11.95 -15.01 -9.56
C ASP A 294 12.15 -15.75 -8.23
N VAL A 295 12.33 -15.00 -7.13
CA VAL A 295 12.61 -15.54 -5.80
C VAL A 295 11.82 -14.80 -4.72
N ALA A 296 11.18 -15.56 -3.83
CA ALA A 296 10.57 -15.03 -2.61
C ALA A 296 11.41 -15.40 -1.38
N LEU A 297 12.01 -14.40 -0.72
CA LEU A 297 12.76 -14.56 0.52
C LEU A 297 11.84 -14.31 1.72
N VAL A 298 11.35 -15.38 2.33
CA VAL A 298 10.48 -15.32 3.52
C VAL A 298 11.34 -15.35 4.80
N ILE A 299 11.16 -14.37 5.69
CA ILE A 299 12.01 -14.23 6.88
C ILE A 299 11.17 -14.12 8.14
N GLY A 300 11.17 -15.16 8.96
CA GLY A 300 10.49 -15.16 10.26
C GLY A 300 8.97 -14.98 10.15
N ALA A 301 8.38 -15.37 9.02
CA ALA A 301 6.95 -15.42 8.77
C ALA A 301 6.51 -16.88 8.64
N ASN A 302 5.32 -17.22 9.15
CA ASN A 302 4.75 -18.55 9.03
C ASN A 302 3.26 -18.46 8.69
N ASP A 303 2.41 -18.08 9.65
CA ASP A 303 0.95 -18.04 9.44
C ASP A 303 0.54 -17.14 8.26
N THR A 304 1.24 -16.02 8.04
CA THR A 304 0.96 -15.05 6.97
C THR A 304 1.29 -15.54 5.56
N ILE A 305 2.00 -16.66 5.42
CA ILE A 305 2.34 -17.27 4.12
C ILE A 305 1.74 -18.68 3.98
N ASN A 306 0.92 -19.11 4.93
CA ASN A 306 0.48 -20.50 5.00
C ASN A 306 -0.63 -20.79 3.99
N SER A 307 -0.37 -21.71 3.06
CA SER A 307 -1.32 -22.05 1.99
C SER A 307 -2.54 -22.82 2.48
N ALA A 308 -2.47 -23.43 3.67
CA ALA A 308 -3.60 -24.12 4.29
C ALA A 308 -4.78 -23.18 4.56
N ALA A 309 -4.56 -21.87 4.66
CA ALA A 309 -5.64 -20.89 4.80
C ALA A 309 -6.58 -20.82 3.58
N ILE A 310 -6.11 -21.27 2.41
CA ILE A 310 -6.86 -21.30 1.15
C ILE A 310 -7.20 -22.74 0.76
N GLU A 311 -6.24 -23.66 0.93
CA GLU A 311 -6.28 -25.02 0.41
C GLU A 311 -7.08 -26.00 1.33
N ASP A 312 -7.14 -25.75 2.64
CA ASP A 312 -7.84 -26.61 3.59
C ASP A 312 -8.92 -25.85 4.39
N PRO A 313 -10.21 -26.05 4.10
CA PRO A 313 -11.30 -25.41 4.83
C PRO A 313 -11.42 -25.88 6.30
N ASN A 314 -10.76 -26.97 6.68
CA ASN A 314 -10.67 -27.45 8.06
C ASN A 314 -9.40 -26.98 8.78
N SER A 315 -8.52 -26.24 8.09
CA SER A 315 -7.29 -25.72 8.69
C SER A 315 -7.60 -24.76 9.82
N VAL A 316 -6.81 -24.88 10.89
CA VAL A 316 -6.85 -23.97 12.04
C VAL A 316 -6.62 -22.53 11.57
N ILE A 317 -5.82 -22.30 10.53
CA ILE A 317 -5.43 -20.99 9.99
C ILE A 317 -6.48 -20.40 9.04
N ALA A 318 -7.57 -21.14 8.77
CA ALA A 318 -8.82 -20.50 8.37
C ALA A 318 -9.38 -19.57 9.49
N GLY A 319 -8.72 -19.50 10.67
CA GLY A 319 -8.93 -18.46 11.67
C GLY A 319 -8.14 -18.55 12.99
N TYR A 320 -6.97 -19.22 13.09
CA TYR A 320 -6.17 -19.46 14.31
C TYR A 320 -4.69 -19.81 14.01
N ALA A 321 -3.77 -19.48 14.93
CA ALA A 321 -2.31 -19.62 14.76
C ALA A 321 -1.75 -20.99 15.17
N GLY A 322 -0.63 -21.40 14.56
CA GLY A 322 0.23 -22.49 15.05
C GLY A 322 0.03 -23.87 14.43
N ALA A 323 -0.46 -23.95 13.20
CA ALA A 323 -0.48 -25.21 12.43
C ALA A 323 0.75 -25.34 11.52
N ASP A 324 1.06 -26.58 11.15
CA ASP A 324 2.11 -26.87 10.16
C ASP A 324 1.82 -26.16 8.84
N ASN A 325 2.88 -25.82 8.12
CA ASN A 325 2.78 -25.03 6.89
C ASN A 325 3.12 -25.88 5.66
N PRO A 326 2.13 -26.22 4.82
CA PRO A 326 2.36 -27.00 3.61
C PRO A 326 3.37 -26.37 2.66
N VAL A 327 3.54 -25.03 2.69
CA VAL A 327 4.49 -24.31 1.85
C VAL A 327 5.92 -24.80 2.06
N PHE A 328 6.31 -25.15 3.30
CA PHE A 328 7.66 -25.63 3.60
C PHE A 328 8.03 -26.95 2.91
N TYR A 329 7.02 -27.69 2.43
CA TYR A 329 7.18 -28.98 1.77
C TYR A 329 6.95 -28.91 0.25
N LYS A 330 6.66 -27.73 -0.30
CA LYS A 330 6.47 -27.55 -1.75
C LYS A 330 7.82 -27.66 -2.47
N PRO A 331 7.87 -28.26 -3.68
CA PRO A 331 9.13 -28.51 -4.39
C PRO A 331 9.89 -27.25 -4.82
N ASN A 332 9.20 -26.11 -4.90
CA ASN A 332 9.76 -24.80 -5.19
C ASN A 332 10.19 -24.01 -3.93
N THR A 333 10.18 -24.66 -2.75
CA THR A 333 10.53 -24.03 -1.48
C THR A 333 11.76 -24.70 -0.88
N GLN A 334 12.70 -23.89 -0.41
CA GLN A 334 13.91 -24.33 0.26
C GLN A 334 14.02 -23.66 1.63
N MET A 335 14.38 -24.44 2.63
CA MET A 335 14.47 -24.01 4.02
C MET A 335 15.90 -23.62 4.35
N LEU A 336 16.10 -22.36 4.73
CA LEU A 336 17.35 -21.86 5.28
C LEU A 336 17.21 -21.73 6.80
N LEU A 337 17.79 -22.69 7.53
CA LEU A 337 17.58 -22.82 8.97
C LEU A 337 18.59 -21.99 9.78
N GLY A 338 18.12 -21.38 10.87
CA GLY A 338 18.95 -20.66 11.83
C GLY A 338 18.24 -19.45 12.46
N ASP A 339 18.93 -18.76 13.38
CA ASP A 339 18.48 -17.45 13.87
C ASP A 339 18.47 -16.46 12.70
N ALA A 340 17.36 -15.72 12.53
CA ALA A 340 17.19 -14.78 11.44
C ALA A 340 18.32 -13.76 11.34
N LYS A 341 18.83 -13.23 12.47
CA LYS A 341 19.93 -12.26 12.44
C LYS A 341 21.21 -12.91 11.91
N THR A 342 21.60 -14.03 12.50
CA THR A 342 22.82 -14.75 12.11
C THR A 342 22.78 -15.17 10.64
N VAL A 343 21.65 -15.69 10.19
CA VAL A 343 21.45 -16.13 8.80
C VAL A 343 21.50 -14.93 7.84
N CYS A 344 20.86 -13.80 8.17
CA CYS A 344 20.92 -12.59 7.34
C CYS A 344 22.34 -12.01 7.24
N ASP A 345 23.11 -12.05 8.33
CA ASP A 345 24.50 -11.60 8.34
C ASP A 345 25.39 -12.52 7.47
N GLN A 346 25.19 -13.84 7.54
CA GLN A 346 25.87 -14.81 6.68
C GLN A 346 25.50 -14.62 5.21
N LEU A 347 24.21 -14.43 4.91
CA LEU A 347 23.71 -14.13 3.57
C LEU A 347 24.35 -12.86 3.01
N ASN A 348 24.45 -11.79 3.80
CA ASN A 348 25.12 -10.57 3.41
C ASN A 348 26.58 -10.81 3.03
N GLN A 349 27.31 -11.59 3.82
CA GLN A 349 28.68 -11.95 3.52
C GLN A 349 28.77 -12.72 2.20
N LYS A 350 27.94 -13.75 2.01
CA LYS A 350 27.95 -14.60 0.81
C LYS A 350 27.51 -13.87 -0.45
N VAL A 351 26.52 -12.99 -0.37
CA VAL A 351 26.12 -12.11 -1.48
C VAL A 351 27.24 -11.12 -1.81
N THR A 352 27.96 -10.60 -0.82
CA THR A 352 29.10 -9.70 -1.05
C THR A 352 30.23 -10.40 -1.80
N GLU A 353 30.56 -11.62 -1.37
CA GLU A 353 31.54 -12.50 -2.02
C GLU A 353 31.12 -12.81 -3.47
N ALA A 354 29.87 -13.25 -3.68
CA ALA A 354 29.33 -13.59 -5.00
C ALA A 354 29.27 -12.40 -5.97
N LEU A 355 29.00 -11.19 -5.46
CA LEU A 355 28.90 -9.97 -6.27
C LEU A 355 30.24 -9.27 -6.52
N GLY A 356 31.34 -9.76 -5.93
CA GLY A 356 32.68 -9.18 -6.05
C GLY A 356 32.79 -7.77 -5.47
N LEU A 357 32.02 -7.45 -4.43
CA LEU A 357 32.03 -6.13 -3.80
C LEU A 357 33.19 -6.05 -2.79
N SER A 358 34.06 -5.05 -2.90
CA SER A 358 35.13 -4.82 -1.91
C SER A 358 34.52 -4.44 -0.56
N GLY A 359 34.96 -5.11 0.50
CA GLY A 359 34.44 -4.92 1.86
C GLY A 359 34.74 -3.53 2.41
N GLU A 360 33.85 -2.57 2.16
CA GLU A 360 33.70 -1.41 3.04
C GLU A 360 32.80 -1.83 4.21
N GLU A 361 33.41 -1.94 5.39
CA GLU A 361 32.72 -1.99 6.67
C GLU A 361 31.96 -0.68 6.88
N TRP A 362 30.64 -0.76 6.88
CA TRP A 362 29.77 0.34 7.23
C TRP A 362 29.60 0.42 8.74
N SER A 363 29.91 1.58 9.33
CA SER A 363 29.58 1.91 10.72
C SER A 363 28.23 2.64 10.74
N PRO A 364 27.28 2.26 11.63
CA PRO A 364 25.98 2.90 11.69
C PRO A 364 26.10 4.37 12.11
N PRO A 365 25.29 5.29 11.54
CA PRO A 365 25.33 6.71 11.84
C PRO A 365 24.61 7.00 13.17
N MET A 366 25.04 6.40 14.29
CA MET A 366 24.52 6.74 15.63
C MET A 366 25.44 6.37 16.80
N VAL A 367 26.74 6.14 16.61
CA VAL A 367 27.66 5.91 17.76
C VAL A 367 27.94 7.20 18.54
N TRP A 368 27.91 8.36 17.88
CA TRP A 368 28.23 9.66 18.50
C TRP A 368 27.13 10.19 19.45
N LEU A 369 25.86 9.81 19.24
CA LEU A 369 24.75 10.34 20.05
C LEU A 369 24.73 9.75 21.46
N GLY A 370 25.09 8.46 21.61
CA GLY A 370 25.19 7.79 22.91
C GLY A 370 26.27 8.38 23.80
N GLU A 371 27.47 8.60 23.26
CA GLU A 371 28.59 9.20 24.00
C GLU A 371 28.33 10.67 24.38
N THR A 372 27.62 11.41 23.53
CA THR A 372 27.30 12.83 23.77
C THR A 372 26.19 12.98 24.82
N LEU A 373 25.18 12.11 24.80
CA LEU A 373 24.12 12.05 25.81
C LEU A 373 24.64 11.59 27.18
N GLN A 374 25.60 10.65 27.22
CA GLN A 374 26.26 10.24 28.46
C GLN A 374 27.13 11.36 29.06
N LYS A 375 27.86 12.10 28.22
CA LYS A 375 28.66 13.26 28.64
C LYS A 375 27.77 14.39 29.17
N LEU A 376 26.65 14.70 28.50
CA LEU A 376 25.67 15.69 28.96
C LEU A 376 24.96 15.25 30.26
N GLY A 377 24.60 13.98 30.38
CA GLY A 377 24.03 13.42 31.61
C GLY A 377 25.00 13.50 32.80
N SER A 378 26.27 13.18 32.59
CA SER A 378 27.30 13.27 33.63
C SER A 378 27.61 14.71 34.06
N ALA A 379 27.50 15.68 33.14
CA ALA A 379 27.66 17.11 33.42
C ALA A 379 26.46 17.67 34.21
N ALA A 380 25.24 17.25 33.87
CA ALA A 380 24.02 17.63 34.59
C ALA A 380 24.01 17.09 36.03
N VAL A 381 24.46 15.84 36.24
CA VAL A 381 24.59 15.24 37.58
C VAL A 381 25.64 15.96 38.42
N LYS A 382 26.78 16.37 37.82
CA LYS A 382 27.81 17.17 38.51
C LYS A 382 27.35 18.59 38.85
N MET A 383 26.51 19.21 38.03
CA MET A 383 25.89 20.51 38.35
C MET A 383 24.84 20.40 39.48
N ALA A 384 24.04 19.34 39.49
CA ALA A 384 23.03 19.10 40.52
C ALA A 384 23.66 18.89 41.92
N GLN A 385 24.82 18.22 41.99
CA GLN A 385 25.53 17.99 43.26
C GLN A 385 26.15 19.26 43.86
N ASN A 386 26.40 20.30 43.07
CA ASN A 386 27.04 21.53 43.52
C ASN A 386 26.06 22.61 44.02
N THR A 387 24.75 22.35 43.95
CA THR A 387 23.68 23.34 44.23
C THR A 387 23.00 23.10 45.59
N SER A 388 23.66 22.40 46.51
CA SER A 388 23.21 22.28 47.92
C SER A 388 23.94 23.28 48.81
N ARG A 389 23.71 24.58 48.59
CA ARG A 389 24.07 25.68 49.51
C ARG A 389 23.58 27.04 48.99
N ASN A 390 22.28 27.30 49.06
CA ASN A 390 21.71 28.57 49.55
C ASN A 390 20.23 28.73 49.23
N ASN A 391 19.54 29.37 50.18
CA ASN A 391 18.10 29.56 50.25
C ASN A 391 17.60 30.68 49.31
N LYS A 392 17.55 30.41 48.00
CA LYS A 392 16.84 31.22 46.98
C LYS A 392 16.14 30.32 45.92
N SER A 393 15.53 29.21 46.34
CA SER A 393 15.20 28.12 45.40
C SER A 393 13.96 28.36 44.53
N THR A 394 12.96 29.13 44.95
CA THR A 394 11.68 29.18 44.21
C THR A 394 11.74 29.97 42.90
N ILE A 395 12.48 31.08 42.85
CA ILE A 395 12.61 31.89 41.62
C ILE A 395 13.54 31.19 40.62
N PHE A 396 14.59 30.52 41.11
CA PHE A 396 15.52 29.79 40.25
C PHE A 396 14.89 28.53 39.67
N GLU A 397 14.07 27.81 40.44
CA GLU A 397 13.33 26.62 39.96
C GLU A 397 12.29 26.97 38.90
N VAL A 398 11.52 28.06 39.09
CA VAL A 398 10.55 28.53 38.08
C VAL A 398 11.25 29.04 36.82
N SER A 399 12.38 29.74 36.97
CA SER A 399 13.18 30.22 35.84
C SER A 399 13.84 29.06 35.08
N TYR A 400 14.32 28.05 35.79
CA TYR A 400 14.91 26.85 35.22
C TYR A 400 13.86 25.98 34.50
N LEU A 401 12.66 25.86 35.06
CA LEU A 401 11.54 25.18 34.41
C LEU A 401 11.09 25.94 33.15
N GLY A 402 11.02 27.27 33.20
CA GLY A 402 10.70 28.10 32.03
C GLY A 402 11.75 28.01 30.93
N LEU A 403 13.05 28.05 31.29
CA LEU A 403 14.16 27.89 30.35
C LEU A 403 14.27 26.47 29.80
N SER A 404 13.97 25.43 30.60
CA SER A 404 13.96 24.05 30.14
C SER A 404 12.78 23.77 29.20
N LEU A 405 11.59 24.30 29.49
CA LEU A 405 10.43 24.22 28.61
C LEU A 405 10.65 24.97 27.29
N LEU A 406 11.28 26.16 27.34
CA LEU A 406 11.64 26.92 26.14
C LEU A 406 12.72 26.18 25.32
N GLY A 407 13.72 25.61 26.00
CA GLY A 407 14.77 24.79 25.38
C GLY A 407 14.19 23.52 24.73
N SER A 408 13.32 22.79 25.43
CA SER A 408 12.59 21.65 24.91
C SER A 408 11.69 22.04 23.74
N TRP A 409 11.03 23.20 23.78
CA TRP A 409 10.23 23.70 22.65
C TRP A 409 11.09 24.06 21.44
N LEU A 410 12.25 24.70 21.64
CA LEU A 410 13.19 25.04 20.56
C LEU A 410 13.84 23.78 19.96
N ILE A 411 14.22 22.82 20.78
CA ILE A 411 14.76 21.53 20.35
C ILE A 411 13.68 20.72 19.63
N LEU A 412 12.45 20.67 20.15
CA LEU A 412 11.33 20.01 19.50
C LEU A 412 10.97 20.69 18.19
N ARG A 413 10.97 22.03 18.13
CA ARG A 413 10.73 22.78 16.90
C ARG A 413 11.85 22.58 15.88
N TRP A 414 13.11 22.53 16.33
CA TRP A 414 14.26 22.22 15.48
C TRP A 414 14.22 20.77 14.99
N ALA A 415 13.88 19.82 15.87
CA ALA A 415 13.69 18.41 15.56
C ALA A 415 12.54 18.22 14.58
N LEU A 416 11.37 18.81 14.82
CA LEU A 416 10.24 18.82 13.88
C LEU A 416 10.61 19.44 12.52
N LYS A 417 11.45 20.48 12.51
CA LYS A 417 11.94 21.12 11.27
C LYS A 417 13.01 20.30 10.54
N GLN A 418 13.70 19.39 11.23
CA GLN A 418 14.63 18.40 10.67
C GLN A 418 13.91 17.09 10.30
N MET A 419 12.82 16.76 11.00
CA MET A 419 11.96 15.59 10.82
C MET A 419 10.82 15.85 9.84
N ASP A 420 10.71 17.05 9.26
CA ASP A 420 9.73 17.36 8.22
C ASP A 420 9.99 16.44 7.01
N PRO A 421 9.20 15.37 6.83
CA PRO A 421 9.47 14.34 5.82
C PRO A 421 9.30 14.92 4.41
N THR A 422 8.67 16.08 4.29
CA THR A 422 8.41 16.73 3.02
C THR A 422 9.59 17.52 2.50
N LYS A 423 10.60 17.86 3.31
CA LYS A 423 11.71 18.70 2.85
C LYS A 423 12.58 18.00 1.80
N LYS A 424 12.91 16.74 2.04
CA LYS A 424 13.59 15.87 1.07
C LYS A 424 12.70 15.61 -0.14
N ASN A 425 11.38 15.47 0.07
CA ASN A 425 10.42 15.30 -1.03
C ASN A 425 10.26 16.56 -1.90
N VAL A 426 10.37 17.76 -1.33
CA VAL A 426 10.33 19.05 -2.04
C VAL A 426 11.62 19.27 -2.82
N GLU A 427 12.78 18.92 -2.27
CA GLU A 427 14.04 18.94 -3.01
C GLU A 427 14.07 17.90 -4.13
N THR A 428 13.60 16.68 -3.85
CA THR A 428 13.48 15.62 -4.86
C THR A 428 12.44 16.00 -5.93
N ALA A 429 11.34 16.67 -5.56
CA ALA A 429 10.36 17.20 -6.50
C ALA A 429 10.92 18.33 -7.36
N LYS A 430 11.76 19.23 -6.81
CA LYS A 430 12.48 20.25 -7.59
C LYS A 430 13.47 19.61 -8.57
N GLN A 431 14.22 18.60 -8.14
CA GLN A 431 15.14 17.86 -8.99
C GLN A 431 14.40 17.07 -10.09
N ARG A 432 13.27 16.44 -9.76
CA ARG A 432 12.40 15.73 -10.70
C ARG A 432 11.71 16.69 -11.67
N LYS A 433 11.29 17.89 -11.25
CA LYS A 433 10.79 18.97 -12.13
C LYS A 433 11.87 19.41 -13.12
N LYS A 434 13.12 19.55 -12.68
CA LYS A 434 14.28 19.81 -13.55
C LYS A 434 14.52 18.68 -14.54
N ALA A 435 14.45 17.42 -14.09
CA ALA A 435 14.62 16.25 -14.94
C ALA A 435 13.47 16.09 -15.96
N LEU A 436 12.24 16.38 -15.54
CA LEU A 436 11.04 16.33 -16.38
C LEU A 436 11.07 17.44 -17.44
N SER A 437 11.44 18.67 -17.07
CA SER A 437 11.64 19.76 -18.02
C SER A 437 12.76 19.46 -19.02
N LYS A 438 13.83 18.79 -18.58
CA LYS A 438 14.91 18.31 -19.45
C LYS A 438 14.47 17.19 -20.41
N ARG A 439 13.56 16.30 -19.96
CA ARG A 439 12.97 15.23 -20.80
C ARG A 439 11.91 15.72 -21.77
N LEU A 440 11.19 16.80 -21.43
CA LEU A 440 10.10 17.34 -22.24
C LEU A 440 10.56 18.44 -23.22
N GLY A 441 11.79 18.94 -23.10
CA GLY A 441 12.33 19.99 -23.99
C GLY A 441 11.65 21.36 -23.86
N ARG A 442 10.78 21.56 -22.86
CA ARG A 442 10.05 22.81 -22.57
C ARG A 442 9.79 22.98 -21.07
N PRO A 443 9.63 24.22 -20.56
CA PRO A 443 9.30 24.46 -19.16
C PRO A 443 7.85 24.10 -18.85
N VAL A 444 7.62 23.28 -17.82
CA VAL A 444 6.27 22.92 -17.34
C VAL A 444 5.90 23.87 -16.20
N ASN A 445 4.92 24.76 -16.44
CA ASN A 445 4.38 25.65 -15.42
C ASN A 445 3.15 24.99 -14.76
N THR A 446 3.29 24.61 -13.49
CA THR A 446 2.24 24.01 -12.63
C THR A 446 2.00 24.89 -11.41
N ASP A 447 1.48 26.10 -11.64
CA ASP A 447 1.02 26.96 -10.56
C ASP A 447 -0.46 26.62 -10.29
N GLY A 448 -0.69 25.65 -9.40
CA GLY A 448 -2.03 25.25 -8.95
C GLY A 448 -1.94 24.32 -7.73
N GLN A 449 -2.36 24.82 -6.56
CA GLN A 449 -2.14 24.16 -5.25
C GLN A 449 -2.84 22.80 -5.04
N TYR A 450 -3.72 22.36 -5.95
CA TYR A 450 -4.47 21.10 -5.82
C TYR A 450 -4.48 20.19 -7.07
N GLU A 451 -3.71 20.51 -8.12
CA GLU A 451 -3.62 19.68 -9.34
C GLU A 451 -2.31 18.85 -9.44
N ASP A 452 -1.34 19.12 -8.57
CA ASP A 452 0.03 18.65 -8.75
C ASP A 452 0.20 17.16 -8.40
N VAL A 453 -0.61 16.61 -7.49
CA VAL A 453 -0.55 15.18 -7.13
C VAL A 453 -1.11 14.30 -8.24
N SER A 454 -2.29 14.65 -8.76
CA SER A 454 -2.95 13.94 -9.86
C SER A 454 -2.13 13.99 -11.15
N LYS A 455 -1.56 15.15 -11.50
CA LYS A 455 -0.66 15.29 -12.66
C LYS A 455 0.64 14.50 -12.50
N ARG A 456 1.14 14.29 -11.28
CA ARG A 456 2.35 13.48 -11.02
C ARG A 456 2.14 11.99 -11.25
N VAL A 457 0.97 11.45 -10.93
CA VAL A 457 0.63 10.04 -11.20
C VAL A 457 0.54 9.82 -12.71
N ILE A 458 -0.19 10.69 -13.42
CA ILE A 458 -0.38 10.57 -14.88
C ILE A 458 0.91 10.87 -15.65
N ALA A 459 1.79 11.74 -15.13
CA ALA A 459 3.08 12.03 -15.77
C ALA A 459 4.00 10.81 -15.92
N GLN A 460 3.81 9.75 -15.12
CA GLN A 460 4.55 8.49 -15.27
C GLN A 460 4.07 7.68 -16.49
N GLU A 461 2.80 7.84 -16.87
CA GLU A 461 2.18 7.18 -18.03
C GLU A 461 2.42 7.92 -19.35
N VAL A 462 3.07 9.09 -19.30
CA VAL A 462 3.44 9.88 -20.48
C VAL A 462 4.75 9.33 -21.06
N VAL A 463 4.66 8.75 -22.24
CA VAL A 463 5.81 8.34 -23.04
C VAL A 463 6.11 9.44 -24.07
N ASN A 464 7.34 9.97 -24.02
CA ASN A 464 7.81 10.93 -25.03
C ASN A 464 8.03 10.19 -26.36
N PRO A 465 7.63 10.77 -27.52
CA PRO A 465 7.84 10.16 -28.83
C PRO A 465 9.30 9.72 -29.09
N ALA A 466 10.29 10.43 -28.56
CA ALA A 466 11.71 10.06 -28.70
C ALA A 466 12.11 8.71 -28.05
N HIS A 467 11.26 8.16 -27.18
CA HIS A 467 11.47 6.87 -26.52
C HIS A 467 10.59 5.75 -27.10
N ILE A 468 9.81 6.02 -28.15
CA ILE A 468 8.97 5.02 -28.81
C ILE A 468 9.78 4.38 -29.94
N ASN A 469 10.37 3.21 -29.66
CA ASN A 469 11.22 2.47 -30.61
C ASN A 469 10.44 1.65 -31.65
N ILE A 470 9.15 1.90 -31.82
CA ILE A 470 8.26 1.14 -32.71
C ILE A 470 7.78 2.09 -33.80
N THR A 471 7.92 1.68 -35.05
CA THR A 471 7.48 2.41 -36.25
C THR A 471 6.35 1.66 -36.97
N LEU A 472 5.69 2.30 -37.93
CA LEU A 472 4.67 1.61 -38.74
C LEU A 472 5.24 0.43 -39.54
N GLN A 473 6.54 0.44 -39.85
CA GLN A 473 7.21 -0.65 -40.57
C GLN A 473 7.34 -1.92 -39.72
N ASP A 474 7.26 -1.79 -38.39
CA ASP A 474 7.32 -2.92 -37.47
C ASP A 474 5.93 -3.58 -37.29
N VAL A 475 4.88 -3.05 -37.92
CA VAL A 475 3.52 -3.58 -37.85
C VAL A 475 3.19 -4.33 -39.15
N GLY A 476 3.15 -5.67 -39.07
CA GLY A 476 2.85 -6.53 -40.22
C GLY A 476 1.36 -6.77 -40.43
N GLY A 477 0.91 -6.74 -41.69
CA GLY A 477 -0.38 -7.25 -42.13
C GLY A 477 -1.60 -6.35 -41.87
N LEU A 478 -1.40 -5.11 -41.41
CA LEU A 478 -2.48 -4.14 -41.16
C LEU A 478 -2.49 -3.00 -42.19
N ASP A 479 -1.99 -3.23 -43.41
CA ASP A 479 -1.73 -2.18 -44.41
C ASP A 479 -2.96 -1.33 -44.72
N HIS A 480 -4.12 -1.96 -44.93
CA HIS A 480 -5.39 -1.25 -45.18
C HIS A 480 -5.82 -0.34 -44.01
N ILE A 481 -5.54 -0.72 -42.76
CA ILE A 481 -5.82 0.11 -41.58
C ILE A 481 -4.77 1.23 -41.48
N ILE A 482 -3.51 0.91 -41.73
CA ILE A 482 -2.39 1.86 -41.67
C ILE A 482 -2.59 2.97 -42.71
N GLU A 483 -2.95 2.63 -43.96
CA GLU A 483 -3.24 3.61 -45.01
C GLU A 483 -4.38 4.56 -44.64
N ASP A 484 -5.44 4.04 -44.01
CA ASP A 484 -6.58 4.87 -43.61
C ASP A 484 -6.24 5.74 -42.38
N LEU A 485 -5.47 5.21 -41.41
CA LEU A 485 -4.93 5.98 -40.28
C LEU A 485 -3.94 7.06 -40.75
N GLN A 486 -3.15 6.80 -41.79
CA GLN A 486 -2.26 7.79 -42.39
C GLN A 486 -3.04 8.99 -42.91
N ARG A 487 -4.16 8.75 -43.61
CA ARG A 487 -5.01 9.81 -44.17
C ARG A 487 -5.81 10.55 -43.10
N ASN A 488 -6.44 9.84 -42.16
CA ASN A 488 -7.39 10.43 -41.23
C ASN A 488 -6.80 10.88 -39.90
N VAL A 489 -5.61 10.38 -39.51
CA VAL A 489 -4.99 10.67 -38.20
C VAL A 489 -3.60 11.29 -38.35
N ILE A 490 -2.68 10.62 -39.04
CA ILE A 490 -1.28 11.09 -39.12
C ILE A 490 -1.18 12.41 -39.88
N THR A 491 -1.82 12.50 -41.05
CA THR A 491 -1.76 13.71 -41.88
C THR A 491 -2.35 14.93 -41.17
N PRO A 492 -3.55 14.84 -40.54
CA PRO A 492 -4.08 15.94 -39.75
C PRO A 492 -3.24 16.31 -38.52
N MET A 493 -2.65 15.34 -37.81
CA MET A 493 -1.80 15.63 -36.65
C MET A 493 -0.49 16.33 -37.02
N ARG A 494 0.13 15.92 -38.14
CA ARG A 494 1.39 16.51 -38.64
C ARG A 494 1.17 17.88 -39.30
N ARG A 495 0.01 18.10 -39.93
CA ARG A 495 -0.32 19.31 -40.68
C ARG A 495 -1.66 19.92 -40.26
N PRO A 496 -1.84 20.30 -38.99
CA PRO A 496 -3.12 20.81 -38.48
C PRO A 496 -3.60 22.08 -39.20
N GLU A 497 -2.71 22.85 -39.82
CA GLU A 497 -3.02 24.01 -40.64
C GLU A 497 -3.93 23.72 -41.84
N LEU A 498 -3.89 22.50 -42.38
CA LEU A 498 -4.71 22.09 -43.53
C LEU A 498 -6.13 21.66 -43.14
N PHE A 499 -6.38 21.39 -41.86
CA PHE A 499 -7.61 20.74 -41.35
C PHE A 499 -8.45 21.68 -40.46
N ARG A 500 -8.40 23.00 -40.74
CA ARG A 500 -9.09 24.06 -39.97
C ARG A 500 -10.55 24.30 -40.39
N THR A 501 -10.96 23.85 -41.57
CA THR A 501 -12.32 24.04 -42.09
C THR A 501 -13.26 22.95 -41.57
N SER A 502 -14.56 23.24 -41.51
CA SER A 502 -15.57 22.28 -41.03
C SER A 502 -15.61 20.98 -41.83
N LEU A 503 -15.29 21.03 -43.13
CA LEU A 503 -15.28 19.87 -44.04
C LEU A 503 -14.03 18.99 -43.89
N LEU A 504 -12.90 19.59 -43.50
CA LEU A 504 -11.63 18.91 -43.31
C LEU A 504 -11.29 18.80 -41.83
N ARG A 505 -12.28 18.75 -40.93
CA ARG A 505 -12.00 18.64 -39.50
C ARG A 505 -11.36 17.29 -39.20
N GLN A 506 -10.28 17.29 -38.42
CA GLN A 506 -9.65 16.07 -37.93
C GLN A 506 -10.64 15.23 -37.13
N LYS A 507 -10.69 13.93 -37.43
CA LYS A 507 -11.40 12.94 -36.62
C LYS A 507 -10.55 12.60 -35.39
N ARG A 508 -11.10 12.82 -34.19
CA ARG A 508 -10.33 12.75 -32.93
C ARG A 508 -10.53 11.48 -32.13
N GLY A 509 -11.46 10.60 -32.53
CA GLY A 509 -11.71 9.32 -31.87
C GLY A 509 -11.47 8.14 -32.81
N VAL A 510 -10.54 7.27 -32.43
CA VAL A 510 -10.18 6.02 -33.13
C VAL A 510 -10.41 4.83 -32.23
N LEU A 511 -11.15 3.82 -32.69
CA LEU A 511 -11.37 2.55 -31.98
C LEU A 511 -10.74 1.40 -32.76
N LEU A 512 -9.84 0.66 -32.11
CA LEU A 512 -9.30 -0.60 -32.59
C LEU A 512 -9.97 -1.74 -31.83
N TYR A 513 -10.67 -2.63 -32.52
CA TYR A 513 -11.33 -3.77 -31.89
C TYR A 513 -11.05 -5.08 -32.61
N GLY A 514 -11.12 -6.20 -31.91
CA GLY A 514 -10.90 -7.53 -32.48
C GLY A 514 -10.20 -8.47 -31.49
N PRO A 515 -9.86 -9.70 -31.89
CA PRO A 515 -9.27 -10.71 -31.00
C PRO A 515 -8.02 -10.22 -30.25
N PRO A 516 -7.75 -10.72 -29.03
CA PRO A 516 -6.52 -10.38 -28.31
C PRO A 516 -5.27 -10.84 -29.07
N GLY A 517 -4.14 -10.16 -28.86
CA GLY A 517 -2.86 -10.53 -29.47
C GLY A 517 -2.67 -10.11 -30.93
N THR A 518 -3.59 -9.35 -31.53
CA THR A 518 -3.49 -8.88 -32.92
C THR A 518 -2.71 -7.57 -33.13
N GLY A 519 -1.99 -7.09 -32.10
CA GLY A 519 -1.09 -5.94 -32.22
C GLY A 519 -1.73 -4.55 -32.07
N LYS A 520 -2.95 -4.43 -31.53
CA LYS A 520 -3.66 -3.15 -31.31
C LYS A 520 -2.82 -2.11 -30.56
N THR A 521 -2.23 -2.48 -29.42
CA THR A 521 -1.36 -1.62 -28.61
C THR A 521 -0.04 -1.26 -29.33
N MET A 522 0.48 -2.18 -30.16
CA MET A 522 1.69 -1.94 -30.96
C MET A 522 1.43 -0.92 -32.07
N LEU A 523 0.29 -1.03 -32.77
CA LEU A 523 -0.16 -0.06 -33.76
C LEU A 523 -0.37 1.33 -33.14
N ALA A 524 -0.95 1.41 -31.94
CA ALA A 524 -1.13 2.67 -31.22
C ALA A 524 0.20 3.39 -30.91
N LYS A 525 1.22 2.62 -30.48
CA LYS A 525 2.57 3.16 -30.25
C LYS A 525 3.25 3.58 -31.55
N ALA A 526 3.16 2.77 -32.61
CA ALA A 526 3.69 3.09 -33.92
C ALA A 526 3.08 4.39 -34.48
N LEU A 527 1.77 4.57 -34.33
CA LEU A 527 1.05 5.78 -34.71
C LEU A 527 1.56 7.02 -33.96
N ALA A 528 1.79 6.92 -32.65
CA ALA A 528 2.31 8.02 -31.85
C ALA A 528 3.74 8.42 -32.26
N SER A 529 4.59 7.43 -32.56
CA SER A 529 5.94 7.64 -33.09
C SER A 529 5.91 8.39 -34.41
N GLU A 530 5.08 7.96 -35.36
CA GLU A 530 4.92 8.66 -36.64
C GLU A 530 4.35 10.07 -36.48
N CYS A 531 3.36 10.27 -35.63
CA CYS A 531 2.82 11.60 -35.38
C CYS A 531 3.80 12.54 -34.65
N ASN A 532 4.94 12.03 -34.14
CA ASN A 532 5.81 12.70 -33.19
C ASN A 532 4.99 13.29 -32.01
N ALA A 533 4.02 12.51 -31.54
CA ALA A 533 3.06 12.90 -30.51
C ALA A 533 3.42 12.27 -29.16
N CYS A 534 3.18 13.00 -28.07
CA CYS A 534 3.22 12.42 -26.73
C CYS A 534 2.19 11.28 -26.65
N PHE A 535 2.59 10.13 -26.09
CA PHE A 535 1.69 9.00 -25.90
C PHE A 535 1.34 8.89 -24.42
N ILE A 536 0.05 9.00 -24.09
CA ILE A 536 -0.44 8.81 -22.72
C ILE A 536 -1.17 7.49 -22.67
N ASN A 537 -0.66 6.53 -21.90
CA ASN A 537 -1.30 5.24 -21.70
C ASN A 537 -2.26 5.31 -20.50
N LEU A 538 -3.57 5.26 -20.76
CA LEU A 538 -4.58 5.35 -19.73
C LEU A 538 -5.18 3.97 -19.45
N LYS A 539 -4.88 3.43 -18.26
CA LYS A 539 -5.47 2.18 -17.76
C LYS A 539 -6.62 2.50 -16.80
N ALA A 540 -7.66 1.66 -16.79
CA ALA A 540 -8.78 1.82 -15.86
C ALA A 540 -8.32 1.79 -14.39
N SER A 541 -7.35 0.93 -14.06
CA SER A 541 -6.74 0.85 -12.72
C SER A 541 -6.09 2.15 -12.26
N THR A 542 -5.44 2.90 -13.16
CA THR A 542 -4.81 4.18 -12.85
C THR A 542 -5.84 5.21 -12.40
N LEU A 543 -6.99 5.24 -13.09
CA LEU A 543 -8.05 6.20 -12.80
C LEU A 543 -8.92 5.82 -11.58
N LEU A 544 -9.03 4.53 -11.27
CA LEU A 544 -9.82 3.99 -10.16
C LEU A 544 -9.04 3.93 -8.83
N SER A 545 -7.79 4.41 -8.77
CA SER A 545 -6.90 4.21 -7.62
C SER A 545 -7.06 5.20 -6.45
N LYS A 546 -6.87 4.64 -5.24
CA LYS A 546 -6.54 5.17 -3.89
C LYS A 546 -7.40 6.22 -3.19
N TRP A 547 -8.31 6.96 -3.81
CA TRP A 547 -9.19 7.89 -3.06
C TRP A 547 -10.62 7.92 -3.62
N TYR A 548 -11.58 7.42 -2.85
CA TYR A 548 -13.00 7.64 -3.09
C TYR A 548 -13.28 9.15 -3.03
N GLY A 549 -13.51 9.79 -4.20
CA GLY A 549 -13.85 11.22 -4.31
C GLY A 549 -12.95 12.07 -5.21
N ASP A 550 -11.81 11.58 -5.70
CA ASP A 550 -10.86 12.36 -6.53
C ASP A 550 -10.77 11.92 -8.01
N THR A 551 -11.50 10.87 -8.43
CA THR A 551 -11.48 10.34 -9.81
C THR A 551 -11.82 11.39 -10.87
N ASN A 552 -12.79 12.26 -10.58
CA ASN A 552 -13.20 13.38 -11.42
C ASN A 552 -12.02 14.32 -11.70
N LYS A 553 -11.33 14.76 -10.65
CA LYS A 553 -10.13 15.62 -10.76
C LYS A 553 -9.00 14.94 -11.51
N LEU A 554 -8.84 13.63 -11.38
CA LEU A 554 -7.85 12.87 -12.15
C LEU A 554 -8.16 12.91 -13.64
N ILE A 555 -9.40 12.67 -14.05
CA ILE A 555 -9.81 12.76 -15.45
C ILE A 555 -9.57 14.19 -15.98
N ALA A 556 -10.01 15.22 -15.26
CA ALA A 556 -9.74 16.61 -15.62
C ALA A 556 -8.23 16.88 -15.75
N ALA A 557 -7.41 16.32 -14.87
CA ALA A 557 -5.95 16.44 -14.93
C ALA A 557 -5.33 15.72 -16.15
N VAL A 558 -5.85 14.55 -16.56
CA VAL A 558 -5.41 13.84 -17.78
C VAL A 558 -5.62 14.75 -19.00
N TRP A 559 -6.83 15.29 -19.15
CA TRP A 559 -7.16 16.15 -20.28
C TRP A 559 -6.37 17.46 -20.27
N SER A 560 -6.22 18.09 -19.09
CA SER A 560 -5.38 19.28 -18.91
C SER A 560 -3.92 19.01 -19.29
N LEU A 561 -3.38 17.86 -18.90
CA LEU A 561 -2.02 17.47 -19.24
C LEU A 561 -1.87 17.22 -20.75
N ALA A 562 -2.78 16.44 -21.34
CA ALA A 562 -2.79 16.15 -22.77
C ALA A 562 -2.83 17.43 -23.62
N ALA A 563 -3.63 18.41 -23.22
CA ALA A 563 -3.68 19.72 -23.88
C ALA A 563 -2.36 20.49 -23.75
N LYS A 564 -1.74 20.51 -22.56
CA LYS A 564 -0.45 21.19 -22.33
C LYS A 564 0.70 20.52 -23.09
N ILE A 565 0.62 19.21 -23.32
CA ILE A 565 1.69 18.45 -23.97
C ILE A 565 1.43 18.12 -25.45
N ALA A 566 0.36 18.65 -26.04
CA ALA A 566 0.01 18.47 -27.44
C ALA A 566 1.21 18.74 -28.40
N PRO A 567 1.33 18.00 -29.53
CA PRO A 567 0.42 16.95 -30.02
C PRO A 567 0.44 15.69 -29.15
N THR A 568 -0.73 15.06 -28.95
CA THR A 568 -0.86 13.93 -28.01
C THR A 568 -1.84 12.87 -28.49
N ILE A 569 -1.47 11.61 -28.32
CA ILE A 569 -2.36 10.45 -28.45
C ILE A 569 -2.68 9.92 -27.05
N LEU A 570 -3.94 10.02 -26.66
CA LEU A 570 -4.48 9.45 -25.42
C LEU A 570 -4.97 8.04 -25.72
N PHE A 571 -4.20 7.04 -25.30
CA PHE A 571 -4.52 5.63 -25.52
C PHE A 571 -5.28 5.05 -24.34
N ILE A 572 -6.44 4.45 -24.59
CA ILE A 572 -7.26 3.76 -23.58
C ILE A 572 -7.25 2.27 -23.92
N ASP A 573 -6.46 1.50 -23.18
CA ASP A 573 -6.49 0.05 -23.31
C ASP A 573 -7.70 -0.51 -22.57
N GLU A 574 -8.28 -1.58 -23.10
CA GLU A 574 -9.52 -2.17 -22.59
C GLU A 574 -10.62 -1.13 -22.36
N VAL A 575 -10.94 -0.34 -23.39
CA VAL A 575 -11.90 0.77 -23.27
C VAL A 575 -13.28 0.34 -22.78
N ASP A 576 -13.65 -0.92 -22.94
CA ASP A 576 -14.87 -1.55 -22.38
C ASP A 576 -14.88 -1.59 -20.85
N SER A 577 -13.71 -1.68 -20.20
CA SER A 577 -13.60 -1.61 -18.74
C SER A 577 -13.94 -0.22 -18.20
N LEU A 578 -13.61 0.84 -18.96
CA LEU A 578 -13.82 2.23 -18.56
C LEU A 578 -15.17 2.77 -19.05
N LEU A 579 -15.53 2.50 -20.31
CA LEU A 579 -16.65 3.11 -21.03
C LEU A 579 -17.67 2.06 -21.53
N GLY A 580 -17.74 0.89 -20.90
CA GLY A 580 -18.75 -0.13 -21.20
C GLY A 580 -20.17 0.27 -20.77
N HIS A 581 -21.17 -0.54 -21.17
CA HIS A 581 -22.59 -0.36 -20.84
C HIS A 581 -22.82 -0.11 -19.35
N ARG A 582 -23.72 0.82 -19.03
CA ARG A 582 -24.15 1.10 -17.66
C ARG A 582 -24.95 -0.10 -17.14
N ARG A 583 -24.46 -0.76 -16.08
CA ARG A 583 -25.17 -1.88 -15.45
C ARG A 583 -26.01 -1.37 -14.27
N ALA A 584 -27.15 -2.00 -14.01
CA ALA A 584 -28.04 -1.61 -12.91
C ALA A 584 -27.39 -1.74 -11.51
N VAL A 585 -26.33 -2.54 -11.40
CA VAL A 585 -25.51 -2.74 -10.19
C VAL A 585 -24.09 -2.22 -10.46
N GLU A 586 -23.98 -0.97 -10.90
CA GLU A 586 -22.69 -0.31 -11.06
C GLU A 586 -22.50 0.70 -9.93
N HIS A 587 -21.26 0.79 -9.43
CA HIS A 587 -20.94 1.71 -8.36
C HIS A 587 -21.07 3.17 -8.83
N GLU A 588 -21.61 4.05 -7.98
CA GLU A 588 -21.90 5.46 -8.32
C GLU A 588 -20.66 6.20 -8.85
N ALA A 589 -19.48 5.96 -8.25
CA ALA A 589 -18.23 6.60 -8.69
C ALA A 589 -17.85 6.23 -10.14
N THR A 590 -18.10 5.01 -10.59
CA THR A 590 -17.82 4.58 -11.97
C THR A 590 -18.76 5.27 -12.96
N THR A 591 -20.01 5.51 -12.56
CA THR A 591 -20.99 6.25 -13.38
C THR A 591 -20.63 7.74 -13.49
N ALA A 592 -20.22 8.36 -12.38
CA ALA A 592 -19.75 9.74 -12.35
C ALA A 592 -18.49 9.93 -13.23
N MET A 593 -17.54 9.01 -13.11
CA MET A 593 -16.32 8.96 -13.90
C MET A 593 -16.59 8.87 -15.41
N LYS A 594 -17.42 7.91 -15.85
CA LYS A 594 -17.86 7.77 -17.25
C LYS A 594 -18.45 9.08 -17.77
N THR A 595 -19.30 9.72 -16.95
CA THR A 595 -19.96 10.97 -17.31
C THR A 595 -18.96 12.11 -17.49
N GLU A 596 -18.02 12.27 -16.57
CA GLU A 596 -17.00 13.32 -16.64
C GLU A 596 -16.03 13.12 -17.79
N PHE A 597 -15.58 11.89 -18.03
CA PHE A 597 -14.72 11.57 -19.17
C PHE A 597 -15.36 11.99 -20.49
N MET A 598 -16.66 11.72 -20.64
CA MET A 598 -17.42 12.01 -21.84
C MET A 598 -17.68 13.51 -22.02
N GLN A 599 -18.00 14.23 -20.94
CA GLN A 599 -18.16 15.68 -20.96
C GLN A 599 -16.86 16.39 -21.38
N LEU A 600 -15.73 15.97 -20.83
CA LEU A 600 -14.43 16.55 -21.16
C LEU A 600 -14.02 16.20 -22.60
N TRP A 601 -14.27 14.98 -23.06
CA TRP A 601 -14.03 14.61 -24.46
C TRP A 601 -14.82 15.54 -25.41
N ASP A 602 -16.11 15.77 -25.17
CA ASP A 602 -16.95 16.65 -26.01
C ASP A 602 -16.43 18.10 -26.04
N GLY A 603 -15.99 18.60 -24.88
CA GLY A 603 -15.41 19.94 -24.74
C GLY A 603 -14.13 20.10 -25.58
N PHE A 604 -13.27 19.08 -25.56
CA PHE A 604 -12.05 19.07 -26.38
C PHE A 604 -12.29 18.76 -27.84
N GLU A 605 -13.31 17.99 -28.21
CA GLU A 605 -13.70 17.78 -29.60
C GLU A 605 -14.10 19.11 -30.24
N SER A 606 -14.82 19.95 -29.50
CA SER A 606 -15.31 21.27 -29.93
C SER A 606 -14.21 22.32 -30.09
N ALA A 607 -13.09 22.20 -29.39
CA ALA A 607 -11.97 23.15 -29.46
C ALA A 607 -11.15 23.00 -30.75
N SER A 608 -11.06 24.06 -31.55
CA SER A 608 -10.34 24.06 -32.84
C SER A 608 -8.82 23.89 -32.71
N ASP A 609 -8.23 24.27 -31.57
CA ASP A 609 -6.78 24.34 -31.37
C ASP A 609 -6.16 23.12 -30.65
N SER A 610 -6.94 22.13 -30.21
CA SER A 610 -6.41 20.95 -29.53
C SER A 610 -6.01 19.84 -30.50
N ASN A 611 -4.70 19.63 -30.67
CA ASN A 611 -4.15 18.49 -31.45
C ASN A 611 -4.05 17.24 -30.56
N ILE A 612 -5.21 16.72 -30.15
CA ILE A 612 -5.34 15.54 -29.28
C ILE A 612 -6.21 14.50 -29.99
N VAL A 613 -5.74 13.25 -30.03
CA VAL A 613 -6.48 12.09 -30.55
C VAL A 613 -6.67 11.07 -29.44
N VAL A 614 -7.90 10.61 -29.26
CA VAL A 614 -8.24 9.51 -28.35
C VAL A 614 -8.26 8.21 -29.15
N LEU A 615 -7.45 7.24 -28.72
CA LEU A 615 -7.35 5.92 -29.35
C LEU A 615 -7.76 4.85 -28.33
N GLY A 616 -8.88 4.20 -28.55
CA GLY A 616 -9.37 3.09 -27.72
C GLY A 616 -8.99 1.74 -28.32
N ALA A 617 -8.63 0.77 -27.47
CA ALA A 617 -8.50 -0.63 -27.85
C ALA A 617 -9.44 -1.51 -27.03
N THR A 618 -10.12 -2.46 -27.67
CA THR A 618 -10.96 -3.45 -26.96
C THR A 618 -11.00 -4.80 -27.68
N ASN A 619 -11.34 -5.85 -26.95
CA ASN A 619 -11.70 -7.15 -27.53
C ASN A 619 -13.23 -7.34 -27.63
N LYS A 620 -14.02 -6.48 -26.97
CA LYS A 620 -15.47 -6.60 -26.83
C LYS A 620 -16.16 -5.31 -27.25
N ARG A 621 -16.24 -5.08 -28.57
CA ARG A 621 -16.90 -3.88 -29.12
C ARG A 621 -18.36 -3.76 -28.66
N ASP A 622 -19.07 -4.87 -28.58
CA ASP A 622 -20.50 -4.90 -28.26
C ASP A 622 -20.79 -4.51 -26.80
N ASP A 623 -19.77 -4.55 -25.93
CA ASP A 623 -19.88 -4.12 -24.53
C ASP A 623 -19.82 -2.59 -24.37
N LEU A 624 -19.53 -1.83 -25.43
CA LEU A 624 -19.51 -0.36 -25.41
C LEU A 624 -20.88 0.23 -25.66
N ASP A 625 -21.20 1.31 -24.93
CA ASP A 625 -22.41 2.11 -25.14
C ASP A 625 -22.38 2.81 -26.53
N ASP A 626 -23.54 2.93 -27.17
CA ASP A 626 -23.74 3.68 -28.41
C ASP A 626 -23.21 5.12 -28.31
N ALA A 627 -23.32 5.75 -27.14
CA ALA A 627 -22.79 7.09 -26.90
C ALA A 627 -21.26 7.14 -27.07
N VAL A 628 -20.56 6.08 -26.68
CA VAL A 628 -19.10 5.95 -26.77
C VAL A 628 -18.70 5.61 -28.21
N LEU A 629 -19.43 4.68 -28.84
CA LEU A 629 -19.22 4.31 -30.24
C LEU A 629 -19.35 5.51 -31.19
N ARG A 630 -20.26 6.45 -30.92
CA ARG A 630 -20.41 7.69 -31.72
C ARG A 630 -19.18 8.62 -31.64
N ARG A 631 -18.48 8.65 -30.50
CA ARG A 631 -17.26 9.46 -30.31
C ARG A 631 -16.04 8.84 -30.98
N PHE A 632 -16.02 7.51 -31.07
CA PHE A 632 -15.09 6.78 -31.91
C PHE A 632 -15.54 6.78 -33.38
N SER A 633 -15.41 7.94 -34.03
CA SER A 633 -15.81 8.15 -35.43
C SER A 633 -15.05 7.28 -36.44
N LEU A 634 -13.84 6.83 -36.11
CA LEU A 634 -13.09 5.84 -36.88
C LEU A 634 -13.06 4.52 -36.11
N GLN A 635 -13.54 3.44 -36.73
CA GLN A 635 -13.61 2.13 -36.10
C GLN A 635 -12.99 1.09 -37.02
N TYR A 636 -11.98 0.38 -36.52
CA TYR A 636 -11.22 -0.61 -37.29
C TYR A 636 -11.26 -1.97 -36.61
N GLU A 637 -11.72 -2.98 -37.35
CA GLU A 637 -11.69 -4.37 -36.92
C GLU A 637 -10.33 -5.00 -37.26
N VAL A 638 -9.53 -5.27 -36.23
CA VAL A 638 -8.24 -5.94 -36.34
C VAL A 638 -8.45 -7.45 -36.28
N ARG A 639 -8.68 -8.05 -37.44
CA ARG A 639 -8.92 -9.50 -37.60
C ARG A 639 -7.64 -10.33 -37.42
N LEU A 640 -7.81 -11.64 -37.26
CA LEU A 640 -6.71 -12.59 -37.26
C LEU A 640 -5.95 -12.55 -38.60
N PRO A 641 -4.61 -12.64 -38.58
CA PRO A 641 -3.81 -12.53 -39.79
C PRO A 641 -4.00 -13.74 -40.71
N GLN A 642 -4.24 -13.47 -41.99
CA GLN A 642 -4.25 -14.44 -43.06
C GLN A 642 -2.84 -14.97 -43.35
N ARG A 643 -2.74 -16.03 -44.17
CA ARG A 643 -1.44 -16.69 -44.46
C ARG A 643 -0.36 -15.70 -44.93
N ALA A 644 -0.67 -14.85 -45.90
CA ALA A 644 0.26 -13.85 -46.41
C ALA A 644 0.71 -12.85 -45.31
N GLN A 645 -0.23 -12.39 -44.48
CA GLN A 645 0.07 -11.48 -43.37
C GLN A 645 0.94 -12.16 -42.29
N ARG A 646 0.73 -13.45 -42.01
CA ARG A 646 1.58 -14.22 -41.08
C ARG A 646 3.01 -14.37 -41.59
N GLU A 647 3.20 -14.57 -42.89
CA GLU A 647 4.53 -14.62 -43.51
C GLU A 647 5.27 -13.27 -43.32
N THR A 648 4.58 -12.14 -43.52
CA THR A 648 5.12 -10.80 -43.25
C THR A 648 5.49 -10.61 -41.77
N ILE A 649 4.59 -10.96 -40.85
CA ILE A 649 4.81 -10.83 -39.41
C ILE A 649 6.02 -11.68 -38.97
N LEU A 650 6.10 -12.93 -39.44
CA LEU A 650 7.22 -13.82 -39.14
C LEU A 650 8.54 -13.25 -39.67
N GLY A 651 8.54 -12.71 -40.89
CA GLY A 651 9.70 -12.03 -41.47
C GLY A 651 10.19 -10.85 -40.63
N LEU A 652 9.27 -10.01 -40.13
CA LEU A 652 9.60 -8.89 -39.24
C LEU A 652 10.18 -9.36 -37.90
N LEU A 653 9.61 -10.41 -37.31
CA LEU A 653 10.10 -11.00 -36.06
C LEU A 653 11.51 -11.58 -36.22
N LEU A 654 11.75 -12.32 -37.31
CA LEU A 654 13.06 -12.88 -37.61
C LEU A 654 14.10 -11.77 -37.87
N ALA A 655 13.75 -10.73 -38.62
CA ALA A 655 14.63 -9.59 -38.87
C ALA A 655 14.95 -8.81 -37.58
N ARG A 656 14.00 -8.74 -36.64
CA ARG A 656 14.24 -8.14 -35.32
C ARG A 656 15.18 -9.01 -34.48
N HIS A 657 14.92 -10.31 -34.40
CA HIS A 657 15.75 -11.23 -33.62
C HIS A 657 17.18 -11.31 -34.15
N ALA A 658 17.33 -11.29 -35.48
CA ALA A 658 18.62 -11.24 -36.14
C ALA A 658 19.41 -9.95 -35.84
N ARG A 659 18.74 -8.80 -35.73
CA ARG A 659 19.37 -7.54 -35.29
C ARG A 659 19.81 -7.60 -33.82
N GLU A 660 19.10 -8.34 -32.97
CA GLU A 660 19.44 -8.55 -31.56
C GLU A 660 20.63 -9.51 -31.37
N LEU A 661 20.78 -10.52 -32.23
CA LEU A 661 21.90 -11.47 -32.23
C LEU A 661 23.22 -10.86 -32.75
N GLY A 662 23.16 -9.74 -33.48
CA GLY A 662 24.32 -9.02 -34.01
C GLY A 662 24.93 -9.66 -35.27
N ALA A 663 25.62 -8.85 -36.07
CA ALA A 663 26.21 -9.23 -37.37
C ALA A 663 27.33 -10.30 -37.30
N GLN A 664 27.66 -10.80 -36.11
CA GLN A 664 28.68 -11.84 -35.92
C GLN A 664 28.15 -13.26 -36.17
N TYR A 665 26.84 -13.48 -36.16
CA TYR A 665 26.25 -14.84 -36.23
C TYR A 665 25.39 -15.11 -37.47
N LEU A 666 25.17 -14.12 -38.35
CA LEU A 666 24.28 -14.23 -39.49
C LEU A 666 24.91 -13.69 -40.78
N ASP A 667 24.79 -14.48 -41.86
CA ASP A 667 25.25 -14.13 -43.20
C ASP A 667 24.51 -12.85 -43.70
N PRO A 668 25.22 -11.78 -44.09
CA PRO A 668 24.64 -10.55 -44.63
C PRO A 668 23.69 -10.77 -45.82
N THR A 669 23.93 -11.82 -46.60
CA THR A 669 23.12 -12.19 -47.77
C THR A 669 21.77 -12.76 -47.34
N LEU A 670 21.77 -13.57 -46.27
CA LEU A 670 20.55 -14.13 -45.67
C LEU A 670 19.71 -13.01 -45.02
N MET A 671 20.36 -12.03 -44.40
CA MET A 671 19.70 -10.85 -43.83
C MET A 671 19.00 -10.02 -44.90
N ALA A 672 19.68 -9.74 -46.02
CA ALA A 672 19.10 -9.03 -47.14
C ALA A 672 17.93 -9.81 -47.78
N GLU A 673 18.01 -11.14 -47.84
CA GLU A 673 16.94 -11.99 -48.37
C GLU A 673 15.72 -12.05 -47.44
N VAL A 674 15.91 -12.17 -46.12
CA VAL A 674 14.82 -12.16 -45.13
C VAL A 674 14.14 -10.79 -45.07
N GLU A 675 14.91 -9.69 -45.07
CA GLU A 675 14.36 -8.32 -45.12
C GLU A 675 13.64 -8.04 -46.45
N GLY A 676 14.17 -8.52 -47.58
CA GLY A 676 13.53 -8.40 -48.89
C GLY A 676 12.23 -9.21 -49.00
N ARG A 677 12.20 -10.43 -48.45
CA ARG A 677 10.98 -11.25 -48.37
C ARG A 677 9.93 -10.64 -47.43
N ALA A 678 10.34 -10.09 -46.27
CA ALA A 678 9.44 -9.42 -45.34
C ALA A 678 8.79 -8.16 -45.94
N ARG A 679 9.48 -7.46 -46.85
CA ARG A 679 8.98 -6.27 -47.57
C ARG A 679 8.28 -6.57 -48.89
N GLY A 680 8.17 -7.85 -49.29
CA GLY A 680 7.49 -8.26 -50.53
C GLY A 680 8.25 -7.93 -51.82
N THR A 681 9.57 -7.73 -51.77
CA THR A 681 10.38 -7.26 -52.91
C THR A 681 11.18 -8.35 -53.65
N ALA A 682 11.08 -9.62 -53.24
CA ALA A 682 11.84 -10.73 -53.82
C ALA A 682 10.97 -11.66 -54.70
N GLY A 683 11.51 -12.08 -55.86
CA GLY A 683 10.78 -12.86 -56.89
C GLY A 683 10.62 -14.38 -56.62
N PRO A 684 9.81 -15.10 -57.42
CA PRO A 684 9.22 -16.40 -57.06
C PRO A 684 10.14 -17.63 -57.04
N GLY A 685 11.43 -17.49 -57.38
CA GLY A 685 12.32 -18.63 -57.69
C GLY A 685 12.95 -19.36 -56.49
N ALA A 686 12.80 -18.86 -55.26
CA ALA A 686 13.56 -19.35 -54.09
C ALA A 686 12.72 -20.17 -53.09
N ALA A 687 11.64 -20.80 -53.55
CA ALA A 687 10.73 -21.60 -52.73
C ALA A 687 11.33 -22.94 -52.24
N ALA A 688 12.42 -23.42 -52.86
CA ALA A 688 12.96 -24.76 -52.59
C ALA A 688 14.00 -24.83 -51.44
N ALA A 689 14.66 -23.72 -51.07
CA ALA A 689 15.80 -23.78 -50.15
C ALA A 689 15.44 -23.56 -48.67
N GLY A 690 14.31 -22.89 -48.36
CA GLY A 690 13.94 -22.50 -47.00
C GLY A 690 13.31 -23.61 -46.14
N ALA A 691 12.80 -24.68 -46.76
CA ALA A 691 12.19 -25.79 -46.03
C ALA A 691 13.24 -26.75 -45.41
N GLY A 692 14.50 -26.71 -45.87
CA GLY A 692 15.56 -27.59 -45.38
C GLY A 692 16.30 -27.11 -44.14
N ALA A 693 16.27 -25.81 -43.83
CA ALA A 693 17.06 -25.23 -42.74
C ALA A 693 16.29 -25.07 -41.41
N ALA A 694 14.96 -25.26 -41.40
CA ALA A 694 14.12 -25.14 -40.21
C ALA A 694 13.95 -26.47 -39.44
N ALA A 695 14.74 -27.50 -39.76
CA ALA A 695 14.72 -28.82 -39.12
C ALA A 695 16.03 -29.14 -38.36
N GLY A 696 16.79 -28.13 -37.93
CA GLY A 696 18.01 -28.27 -37.13
C GLY A 696 17.93 -27.47 -35.85
#